data_AF-A0A813AT67-F1
#
_entry.id   AF-A0A813AT67-F1
#
_cell.length_a   1.000
_cell.length_b   1.000
_cell.length_c   1.000
_cell.angle_alpha   90.00
_cell.angle_beta   90.00
_cell.angle_gamma   90.00
#
_symmetry.space_group_name_H-M   'P 1'
#
loop_
_entity.id
_entity.type
_entity.pdbx_description
1 polymer ?
#
loop_
_entity_poly.entity_id
_entity_poly.type
_entity_poly.pdbx_seq_one_letter_code
_entity_poly.pdbx_strand_id
1 'polypeptide(L)'
;MAPVGTVVQPPGAPGVACLGCVSKRRWRCLLAGLLLFGIAGCSAFLAYAETLKSESEDDGHHSMDAAVYQAVASESTRWELKLSPSLLGVLTGLLLAVVHVPGSLQHRAKGWCLKIGGCCVLLLLSIYIVEFQWHWLYKPGGCRSGIRYRWLSLLDCAGMVLLGLYCAVKPHPTSGYVYDALWCVYGFSATSLLYIAMDIYLECDWPDLSQLAAALALTAEAVLFGWVAQLFQARMRSAGDDGLASSNAWVYTMVITFQANVELVLIESFLQRDFGAFIFLHIASVAFKLMFLGIWLSYTYFMVRSLFHSLSVLRLERQRTRGVARQQAHWAIRIVRMEIVVSLLIGLTTVVTWTVAVAFTLADLCCINKDETSFTWARVRTFLHRSDVMVNAVGVALLSGVLWRAPLPRASDLTKLEEISRMRAGSSLSHLDFQDRQSYEAKAAELAGRGFRLRDLLDFWGVLLDRQVMSGFCPERSTTTDVVRGAIIPLSRTSLGGVALATKWNHGQPLVPQQMVTHAWSNTFANLTAAIVGDALGLETYGDLAQRLGTKTGLAKIVSDVRAAEKLDSTYWVCAFSINQHATICNSLGQSPPRDTAAWTAWDRKSRDSVTGERYPPCCCREPKTSQDYVVCEVNKFDTMMELLTRRVANGVAQLVVVDPGFDVLYRAWCVAEIVEGNILGIPARISVFSRDVVDENYERLSLLDVRDCEASVQSDKDMIISKIADIDVFNLRLQQLVFSAQGLFGSWLDGIERSKHVATIVKRSTQSLELVDKKMPKICCFRRSLSGDWSESASESETSCSSA
;
A
#
# COMPACT_ATOMS: atom_id res chain seq x y z
N MET A 1 -43.43 -28.22 -14.23
CA MET A 1 -42.66 -29.27 -13.52
C MET A 1 -41.18 -28.97 -13.73
N ALA A 2 -40.50 -28.50 -12.69
CA ALA A 2 -39.08 -28.13 -12.72
C ALA A 2 -38.21 -29.32 -12.29
N PRO A 3 -36.97 -29.48 -12.79
CA PRO A 3 -36.02 -30.40 -12.20
C PRO A 3 -35.16 -29.73 -11.12
N VAL A 4 -34.98 -30.50 -10.07
CA VAL A 4 -34.29 -30.21 -8.81
C VAL A 4 -32.77 -30.17 -9.04
N GLY A 5 -32.13 -29.11 -8.57
CA GLY A 5 -30.67 -29.00 -8.44
C GLY A 5 -30.33 -28.65 -6.99
N THR A 6 -29.92 -29.67 -6.23
CA THR A 6 -29.48 -29.57 -4.83
C THR A 6 -28.13 -28.86 -4.73
N VAL A 7 -28.10 -27.67 -4.14
CA VAL A 7 -26.87 -27.01 -3.68
C VAL A 7 -26.64 -27.43 -2.23
N VAL A 8 -25.52 -28.11 -1.99
CA VAL A 8 -25.03 -28.46 -0.65
C VAL A 8 -24.40 -27.21 -0.03
N GLN A 9 -24.97 -26.70 1.06
CA GLN A 9 -24.34 -25.70 1.93
C GLN A 9 -23.41 -26.39 2.96
N PRO A 10 -22.22 -25.85 3.25
CA PRO A 10 -21.45 -26.25 4.44
C PRO A 10 -22.02 -25.58 5.71
N PRO A 11 -21.83 -26.19 6.90
CA PRO A 11 -22.57 -25.82 8.11
C PRO A 11 -21.97 -24.62 8.85
N GLY A 12 -22.86 -23.69 9.22
CA GLY A 12 -22.92 -23.00 10.52
C GLY A 12 -21.70 -22.21 11.01
N ALA A 13 -21.62 -20.93 10.64
CA ALA A 13 -21.06 -19.90 11.52
C ALA A 13 -22.24 -19.12 12.17
N PRO A 14 -22.21 -18.83 13.48
CA PRO A 14 -23.32 -18.15 14.16
C PRO A 14 -23.49 -16.74 13.59
N GLY A 15 -24.75 -16.39 13.28
CA GLY A 15 -25.12 -15.13 12.65
C GLY A 15 -24.71 -13.92 13.47
N VAL A 16 -23.71 -13.18 12.99
CA VAL A 16 -23.51 -11.79 13.36
C VAL A 16 -24.41 -10.97 12.45
N ALA A 17 -25.44 -10.35 13.01
CA ALA A 17 -26.34 -9.46 12.29
C ALA A 17 -25.52 -8.36 11.59
N CYS A 18 -25.55 -8.37 10.25
CA CYS A 18 -24.93 -7.36 9.41
C CYS A 18 -25.61 -6.00 9.63
N LEU A 19 -25.01 -5.13 10.44
CA LEU A 19 -25.33 -3.69 10.57
C LEU A 19 -24.84 -2.89 9.33
N GLY A 20 -24.94 -3.48 8.14
CA GLY A 20 -24.37 -2.99 6.89
C GLY A 20 -25.36 -2.25 6.00
N CYS A 21 -26.18 -1.34 6.52
CA CYS A 21 -26.93 -0.39 5.68
C CYS A 21 -27.45 0.81 6.49
N VAL A 22 -26.56 1.75 6.80
CA VAL A 22 -26.95 3.05 7.39
C VAL A 22 -26.91 4.12 6.30
N SER A 23 -28.07 4.69 5.97
CA SER A 23 -28.24 5.64 4.86
C SER A 23 -27.46 6.95 5.06
N LYS A 24 -27.07 7.60 3.95
CA LYS A 24 -26.40 8.93 3.90
C LYS A 24 -27.08 10.01 4.75
N ARG A 25 -28.38 9.85 5.05
CA ARG A 25 -29.19 10.80 5.83
C ARG A 25 -28.89 10.73 7.33
N ARG A 26 -28.69 9.54 7.89
CA ARG A 26 -28.33 9.36 9.32
C ARG A 26 -26.93 9.88 9.63
N TRP A 27 -25.99 9.78 8.69
CA TRP A 27 -24.64 10.33 8.84
C TRP A 27 -24.59 11.87 8.80
N ARG A 28 -25.45 12.50 8.00
CA ARG A 28 -25.65 13.96 8.05
C ARG A 28 -26.23 14.40 9.40
N CYS A 29 -27.15 13.63 9.98
CA CYS A 29 -27.67 13.87 11.32
C CYS A 29 -26.61 13.64 12.41
N LEU A 30 -25.68 12.70 12.25
CA LEU A 30 -24.59 12.47 13.21
C LEU A 30 -23.51 13.55 13.15
N LEU A 31 -23.13 14.01 11.96
CA LEU A 31 -22.19 15.13 11.78
C LEU A 31 -22.83 16.45 12.23
N ALA A 32 -24.11 16.67 11.90
CA ALA A 32 -24.89 17.76 12.46
C ALA A 32 -25.02 17.62 13.98
N GLY A 33 -25.13 16.40 14.50
CA GLY A 33 -25.13 16.10 15.94
C GLY A 33 -23.80 16.48 16.60
N LEU A 34 -22.65 16.10 16.05
CA LEU A 34 -21.32 16.48 16.56
C LEU A 34 -21.05 17.99 16.46
N LEU A 35 -21.47 18.63 15.37
CA LEU A 35 -21.40 20.09 15.22
C LEU A 35 -22.35 20.80 16.19
N LEU A 36 -23.58 20.30 16.35
CA LEU A 36 -24.55 20.82 17.31
C LEU A 36 -24.13 20.55 18.76
N PHE A 37 -23.38 19.49 19.03
CA PHE A 37 -22.86 19.18 20.37
C PHE A 37 -21.65 20.07 20.72
N GLY A 38 -20.76 20.33 19.76
CA GLY A 38 -19.70 21.32 19.90
C GLY A 38 -20.26 22.75 20.03
N ILE A 39 -21.26 23.10 19.21
CA ILE A 39 -21.97 24.38 19.30
C ILE A 39 -22.75 24.47 20.61
N ALA A 40 -23.45 23.42 21.06
CA ALA A 40 -24.16 23.39 22.34
C ALA A 40 -23.21 23.45 23.53
N GLY A 41 -22.02 22.86 23.44
CA GLY A 41 -20.94 23.03 24.42
C GLY A 41 -20.48 24.49 24.48
N CYS A 42 -20.24 25.13 23.33
CA CYS A 42 -19.91 26.56 23.25
C CYS A 42 -21.07 27.49 23.64
N SER A 43 -22.32 27.11 23.37
CA SER A 43 -23.52 27.87 23.74
C SER A 43 -23.85 27.71 25.22
N ALA A 44 -23.63 26.53 25.80
CA ALA A 44 -23.71 26.31 27.24
C ALA A 44 -22.57 27.05 27.96
N PHE A 45 -21.38 27.11 27.37
CA PHE A 45 -20.26 27.94 27.83
C PHE A 45 -20.62 29.44 27.81
N LEU A 46 -21.21 29.94 26.73
CA LEU A 46 -21.62 31.35 26.61
C LEU A 46 -22.81 31.69 27.53
N ALA A 47 -23.79 30.80 27.66
CA ALA A 47 -24.95 30.99 28.53
C ALA A 47 -24.55 30.90 30.02
N TYR A 48 -23.63 30.01 30.38
CA TYR A 48 -23.08 29.89 31.73
C TYR A 48 -22.14 31.07 32.08
N ALA A 49 -21.36 31.55 31.10
CA ALA A 49 -20.56 32.76 31.26
C ALA A 49 -21.42 34.02 31.37
N GLU A 50 -22.57 34.10 30.68
CA GLU A 50 -23.55 35.19 30.83
C GLU A 50 -24.27 35.16 32.18
N THR A 51 -24.65 33.99 32.70
CA THR A 51 -25.23 33.89 34.06
C THR A 51 -24.22 34.28 35.14
N LEU A 52 -22.97 33.83 35.05
CA LEU A 52 -21.90 34.24 35.97
C LEU A 52 -21.58 35.75 35.88
N LYS A 53 -21.72 36.35 34.69
CA LYS A 53 -21.53 37.79 34.49
C LYS A 53 -22.68 38.60 35.12
N SER A 54 -23.92 38.10 35.02
CA SER A 54 -25.09 38.71 35.68
C SER A 54 -25.05 38.59 37.20
N GLU A 55 -24.46 37.53 37.76
CA GLU A 55 -24.30 37.36 39.21
C GLU A 55 -23.19 38.24 39.80
N SER A 56 -22.20 38.67 39.00
CA SER A 56 -21.14 39.58 39.45
C SER A 56 -21.52 41.07 39.44
N GLU A 57 -22.60 41.44 38.75
CA GLU A 57 -23.09 42.82 38.67
C GLU A 57 -24.22 43.12 39.68
N ASP A 58 -24.78 42.10 40.35
CA ASP A 58 -25.95 42.21 41.25
C ASP A 58 -25.60 42.03 42.75
N ASP A 59 -24.36 42.26 43.15
CA ASP A 59 -23.90 42.27 44.56
C ASP A 59 -24.34 43.55 45.30
N GLY A 60 -25.66 43.76 45.37
CA GLY A 60 -26.30 44.89 46.02
C GLY A 60 -27.66 44.51 46.61
N HIS A 61 -27.63 43.84 47.78
CA HIS A 61 -28.76 43.50 48.66
C HIS A 61 -29.61 42.28 48.27
N HIS A 62 -29.46 41.18 49.02
CA HIS A 62 -30.46 40.67 49.97
C HIS A 62 -30.00 39.34 50.60
N SER A 63 -29.54 39.40 51.85
CA SER A 63 -29.22 38.22 52.65
C SER A 63 -30.48 37.60 53.25
N MET A 64 -31.11 36.63 52.57
CA MET A 64 -31.86 35.53 53.24
C MET A 64 -32.35 34.45 52.27
N ASP A 65 -32.45 34.72 50.96
CA ASP A 65 -32.99 33.73 49.99
C ASP A 65 -31.92 32.80 49.36
N ALA A 66 -30.64 33.16 49.44
CA ALA A 66 -29.54 32.31 48.93
C ALA A 66 -29.39 30.98 49.70
N ALA A 67 -29.76 30.94 50.98
CA ALA A 67 -29.68 29.74 51.80
C ALA A 67 -30.79 28.72 51.49
N VAL A 68 -31.95 29.18 51.00
CA VAL A 68 -33.08 28.30 50.63
C VAL A 68 -32.88 27.75 49.21
N TYR A 69 -32.33 28.53 48.28
CA TYR A 69 -31.99 28.03 46.94
C TYR A 69 -30.79 27.07 46.94
N GLN A 70 -29.79 27.26 47.82
CA GLN A 70 -28.74 26.27 48.05
C GLN A 70 -29.25 24.96 48.69
N ALA A 71 -30.40 25.00 49.37
CA ALA A 71 -31.04 23.82 49.99
C ALA A 71 -32.01 23.08 49.04
N VAL A 72 -32.55 23.75 48.03
CA VAL A 72 -33.53 23.18 47.07
C VAL A 72 -32.87 22.61 45.80
N ALA A 73 -31.60 22.92 45.52
CA ALA A 73 -30.77 22.09 44.64
C ALA A 73 -30.44 20.76 45.34
N SER A 74 -31.46 19.90 45.43
CA SER A 74 -31.44 18.64 46.15
C SER A 74 -30.24 17.79 45.73
N GLU A 75 -29.75 16.97 46.68
CA GLU A 75 -28.72 15.97 46.41
C GLU A 75 -29.03 15.15 45.14
N SER A 76 -30.31 14.88 44.82
CA SER A 76 -30.76 14.15 43.62
C SER A 76 -30.32 14.78 42.29
N THR A 77 -30.40 16.11 42.14
CA THR A 77 -29.92 16.80 40.92
C THR A 77 -28.39 16.79 40.79
N ARG A 78 -27.67 16.75 41.91
CA ARG A 78 -26.21 16.53 41.94
C ARG A 78 -25.84 15.09 41.56
N TRP A 79 -26.64 14.10 41.95
CA TRP A 79 -26.45 12.70 41.57
C TRP A 79 -26.68 12.49 40.06
N GLU A 80 -27.69 13.12 39.47
CA GLU A 80 -28.00 13.02 38.03
C GLU A 80 -26.94 13.70 37.14
N LEU A 81 -26.38 14.84 37.55
CA LEU A 81 -25.26 15.48 36.83
C LEU A 81 -23.95 14.70 36.94
N LYS A 82 -23.68 14.03 38.07
CA LYS A 82 -22.42 13.29 38.33
C LYS A 82 -22.39 11.86 37.80
N LEU A 83 -23.54 11.23 37.55
CA LEU A 83 -23.62 9.94 36.82
C LEU A 83 -23.37 10.13 35.32
N SER A 84 -23.51 11.36 34.82
CA SER A 84 -23.41 11.68 33.39
C SER A 84 -22.02 11.49 32.77
N PRO A 85 -20.87 11.81 33.41
CA PRO A 85 -19.57 11.78 32.75
C PRO A 85 -19.02 10.38 32.46
N SER A 86 -19.21 9.43 33.38
CA SER A 86 -18.81 8.02 33.20
C SER A 86 -19.67 7.35 32.14
N LEU A 87 -20.99 7.55 32.19
CA LEU A 87 -21.90 7.04 31.17
C LEU A 87 -21.62 7.67 29.79
N LEU A 88 -21.33 8.98 29.74
CA LEU A 88 -20.98 9.70 28.50
C LEU A 88 -19.60 9.29 27.97
N GLY A 89 -18.64 9.01 28.86
CA GLY A 89 -17.34 8.43 28.53
C GLY A 89 -17.48 7.09 27.83
N VAL A 90 -18.21 6.16 28.46
CA VAL A 90 -18.55 4.84 27.89
C VAL A 90 -19.28 4.97 26.55
N LEU A 91 -20.28 5.85 26.46
CA LEU A 91 -21.00 6.12 25.21
C LEU A 91 -20.10 6.70 24.13
N THR A 92 -19.12 7.53 24.48
CA THR A 92 -18.13 8.11 23.56
C THR A 92 -17.14 7.05 23.07
N GLY A 93 -16.66 6.18 23.96
CA GLY A 93 -15.85 5.02 23.60
C GLY A 93 -16.59 4.06 22.65
N LEU A 94 -17.86 3.77 22.94
CA LEU A 94 -18.74 2.97 22.08
C LEU A 94 -18.99 3.67 20.73
N LEU A 95 -19.20 4.98 20.72
CA LEU A 95 -19.36 5.77 19.50
C LEU A 95 -18.10 5.69 18.63
N LEU A 96 -16.91 5.89 19.20
CA LEU A 96 -15.63 5.77 18.49
C LEU A 96 -15.43 4.36 17.92
N ALA A 97 -15.73 3.32 18.71
CA ALA A 97 -15.67 1.92 18.29
C ALA A 97 -16.68 1.58 17.17
N VAL A 98 -17.83 2.26 17.12
CA VAL A 98 -18.85 2.08 16.06
C VAL A 98 -18.52 2.91 14.80
N VAL A 99 -17.87 4.06 14.95
CA VAL A 99 -17.48 4.95 13.84
C VAL A 99 -16.35 4.34 13.01
N HIS A 100 -15.44 3.59 13.66
CA HIS A 100 -14.34 2.92 12.97
C HIS A 100 -13.93 1.59 13.66
N VAL A 101 -13.94 0.51 12.88
CA VAL A 101 -13.39 -0.79 13.28
C VAL A 101 -12.26 -1.13 12.31
N PRO A 102 -10.99 -1.11 12.77
CA PRO A 102 -9.84 -1.44 11.93
C PRO A 102 -10.02 -2.81 11.26
N GLY A 103 -9.66 -2.91 9.98
CA GLY A 103 -9.78 -4.15 9.20
C GLY A 103 -11.18 -4.54 8.69
N SER A 104 -12.24 -3.79 9.00
CA SER A 104 -13.62 -4.12 8.56
C SER A 104 -14.10 -3.40 7.29
N LEU A 105 -13.35 -2.41 6.77
CA LEU A 105 -13.85 -1.42 5.80
C LEU A 105 -12.95 -1.30 4.55
N GLN A 106 -12.92 -2.32 3.69
CA GLN A 106 -12.16 -2.29 2.43
C GLN A 106 -12.67 -1.29 1.37
N HIS A 107 -13.85 -0.67 1.53
CA HIS A 107 -14.54 0.03 0.42
C HIS A 107 -14.99 1.49 0.62
N ARG A 108 -14.56 2.23 1.65
CA ARG A 108 -14.96 3.66 1.77
C ARG A 108 -14.01 4.62 1.04
N ALA A 109 -14.62 5.55 0.29
CA ALA A 109 -13.92 6.55 -0.52
C ALA A 109 -13.08 7.54 0.31
N LYS A 110 -11.82 7.73 -0.11
CA LYS A 110 -10.83 8.77 0.27
C LYS A 110 -11.42 10.11 0.77
N GLY A 111 -12.53 10.54 0.16
CA GLY A 111 -13.22 11.78 0.51
C GLY A 111 -13.83 11.84 1.92
N TRP A 112 -14.10 10.72 2.59
CA TRP A 112 -14.67 10.73 3.95
C TRP A 112 -13.60 10.91 5.03
N CYS A 113 -12.46 10.22 4.93
CA CYS A 113 -11.31 10.43 5.82
C CYS A 113 -10.82 11.88 5.78
N LEU A 114 -10.68 12.46 4.58
CA LEU A 114 -10.27 13.86 4.44
C LEU A 114 -11.31 14.85 4.99
N LYS A 115 -12.60 14.60 4.81
CA LYS A 115 -13.65 15.49 5.33
C LYS A 115 -13.73 15.47 6.85
N ILE A 116 -13.64 14.29 7.46
CA ILE A 116 -13.72 14.16 8.92
C ILE A 116 -12.41 14.65 9.57
N GLY A 117 -11.25 14.29 9.01
CA GLY A 117 -9.96 14.85 9.42
C GLY A 117 -9.92 16.38 9.29
N GLY A 118 -10.43 16.92 8.18
CA GLY A 118 -10.58 18.37 7.98
C GLY A 118 -11.50 19.04 9.00
N CYS A 119 -12.65 18.43 9.33
CA CYS A 119 -13.51 18.93 10.39
C CYS A 119 -12.84 18.90 11.77
N CYS A 120 -12.11 17.83 12.11
CA CYS A 120 -11.36 17.76 13.37
C CYS A 120 -10.28 18.84 13.43
N VAL A 121 -9.56 19.09 12.35
CA VAL A 121 -8.54 20.15 12.26
C VAL A 121 -9.15 21.55 12.37
N LEU A 122 -10.30 21.80 11.74
CA LEU A 122 -11.01 23.07 11.88
C LEU A 122 -11.54 23.27 13.30
N LEU A 123 -12.05 22.21 13.94
CA LEU A 123 -12.43 22.22 15.34
C LEU A 123 -11.22 22.54 16.25
N LEU A 124 -10.09 21.86 16.03
CA LEU A 124 -8.80 22.09 16.70
C LEU A 124 -8.37 23.57 16.61
N LEU A 125 -8.41 24.14 15.41
CA LEU A 125 -8.05 25.54 15.19
C LEU A 125 -9.05 26.50 15.84
N SER A 126 -10.36 26.21 15.79
CA SER A 126 -11.40 27.08 16.34
C SER A 126 -11.41 27.11 17.87
N ILE A 127 -11.32 25.95 18.54
CA ILE A 127 -11.17 25.86 20.00
C ILE A 127 -9.87 26.59 20.40
N TYR A 128 -8.77 26.32 19.71
CA TYR A 128 -7.51 26.99 20.02
C TYR A 128 -7.57 28.51 19.87
N ILE A 129 -8.19 29.05 18.81
CA ILE A 129 -8.30 30.51 18.59
C ILE A 129 -9.18 31.17 19.65
N VAL A 130 -10.32 30.58 19.99
CA VAL A 130 -11.25 31.10 21.01
C VAL A 130 -10.59 31.08 22.39
N GLU A 131 -9.92 29.98 22.74
CA GLU A 131 -9.28 29.81 24.05
C GLU A 131 -7.98 30.62 24.18
N PHE A 132 -7.21 30.78 23.10
CA PHE A 132 -6.00 31.62 23.07
C PHE A 132 -6.34 33.10 23.28
N GLN A 133 -7.46 33.58 22.73
CA GLN A 133 -7.95 34.94 22.98
C GLN A 133 -8.42 35.12 24.43
N TRP A 134 -9.13 34.14 25.00
CA TRP A 134 -9.61 34.19 26.38
C TRP A 134 -8.46 34.22 27.41
N HIS A 135 -7.43 33.39 27.22
CA HIS A 135 -6.30 33.28 28.16
C HIS A 135 -5.34 34.48 28.17
N TRP A 136 -5.21 35.22 27.06
CA TRP A 136 -4.36 36.41 27.02
C TRP A 136 -5.05 37.66 27.57
N LEU A 137 -6.39 37.73 27.46
CA LEU A 137 -7.16 38.94 27.77
C LEU A 137 -7.69 38.99 29.22
N TYR A 138 -7.92 37.86 29.90
CA TYR A 138 -8.79 37.84 31.09
C TYR A 138 -8.16 37.56 32.47
N LYS A 139 -6.84 37.34 32.61
CA LYS A 139 -6.17 37.25 33.94
C LYS A 139 -4.95 38.18 34.07
N PRO A 140 -5.13 39.50 34.24
CA PRO A 140 -4.06 40.42 34.61
C PRO A 140 -3.78 40.31 36.12
N GLY A 141 -3.27 39.18 36.60
CA GLY A 141 -2.92 39.05 38.02
C GLY A 141 -2.65 37.62 38.46
N GLY A 142 -1.36 37.31 38.67
CA GLY A 142 -0.96 36.31 39.66
C GLY A 142 -0.95 34.84 39.24
N CYS A 143 -0.07 34.42 38.32
CA CYS A 143 0.68 33.17 38.50
C CYS A 143 1.86 33.08 37.50
N ARG A 144 3.08 33.45 37.92
CA ARG A 144 4.29 33.35 37.08
C ARG A 144 4.70 31.90 36.77
N SER A 145 4.24 30.91 37.56
CA SER A 145 4.57 29.48 37.38
C SER A 145 3.79 28.80 36.24
N GLY A 146 2.63 29.34 35.84
CA GLY A 146 1.80 28.79 34.76
C GLY A 146 2.35 29.02 33.33
N ILE A 147 3.17 30.06 33.14
CA ILE A 147 3.65 30.46 31.80
C ILE A 147 4.50 29.37 31.13
N ARG A 148 5.35 28.65 31.89
CA ARG A 148 6.26 27.63 31.32
C ARG A 148 5.52 26.37 30.82
N TYR A 149 4.49 25.93 31.53
CA TYR A 149 3.69 24.75 31.15
C TYR A 149 2.70 25.04 30.01
N ARG A 150 2.29 26.31 29.85
CA ARG A 150 1.46 26.78 28.74
C ARG A 150 2.16 26.70 27.39
N TRP A 151 3.46 27.02 27.32
CA TRP A 151 4.23 26.90 26.08
C TRP A 151 4.42 25.45 25.61
N LEU A 152 4.65 24.52 26.55
CA LEU A 152 4.73 23.10 26.23
C LEU A 152 3.40 22.56 25.70
N SER A 153 2.30 22.95 26.33
CA SER A 153 0.94 22.61 25.87
C SER A 153 0.64 23.13 24.46
N LEU A 154 1.15 24.31 24.13
CA LEU A 154 0.98 24.95 22.83
C LEU A 154 1.82 24.27 21.75
N LEU A 155 3.06 23.87 22.08
CA LEU A 155 3.92 23.09 21.19
C LEU A 155 3.31 21.72 20.85
N ASP A 156 2.77 21.01 21.84
CA ASP A 156 2.12 19.72 21.63
C ASP A 156 0.87 19.85 20.75
N CYS A 157 0.04 20.86 21.01
CA CYS A 157 -1.17 21.10 20.20
C CYS A 157 -0.80 21.46 18.75
N ALA A 158 0.17 22.37 18.57
CA ALA A 158 0.67 22.74 17.25
C ALA A 158 1.26 21.53 16.52
N GLY A 159 2.02 20.69 17.22
CA GLY A 159 2.57 19.45 16.67
C GLY A 159 1.50 18.50 16.15
N MET A 160 0.42 18.26 16.90
CA MET A 160 -0.67 17.37 16.51
C MET A 160 -1.46 17.91 15.32
N VAL A 161 -1.73 19.23 15.31
CA VAL A 161 -2.44 19.89 14.21
C VAL A 161 -1.60 19.85 12.93
N LEU A 162 -0.31 20.19 13.02
CA LEU A 162 0.61 20.13 11.89
C LEU A 162 0.76 18.72 11.36
N LEU A 163 0.84 17.72 12.24
CA LEU A 163 0.88 16.30 11.86
C LEU A 163 -0.38 15.90 11.11
N GLY A 164 -1.57 16.19 11.65
CA GLY A 164 -2.85 15.88 11.01
C GLY A 164 -3.01 16.56 9.65
N LEU A 165 -2.67 17.84 9.54
CA LEU A 165 -2.68 18.60 8.27
C LEU A 165 -1.71 18.02 7.25
N TYR A 166 -0.47 17.74 7.68
CA TYR A 166 0.55 17.17 6.82
C TYR A 166 0.14 15.80 6.30
N CYS A 167 -0.41 14.94 7.17
CA CYS A 167 -0.95 13.63 6.81
C CYS A 167 -2.15 13.73 5.84
N ALA A 168 -3.00 14.76 5.95
CA ALA A 168 -4.13 14.99 5.05
C ALA A 168 -3.72 15.46 3.65
N VAL A 169 -2.65 16.26 3.55
CA VAL A 169 -2.18 16.85 2.28
C VAL A 169 -1.19 15.93 1.56
N LYS A 170 -0.39 15.16 2.30
CA LYS A 170 0.68 14.35 1.71
C LYS A 170 0.10 13.19 0.86
N PRO A 171 0.58 13.00 -0.37
CA PRO A 171 0.18 11.86 -1.19
C PRO A 171 0.66 10.54 -0.56
N HIS A 172 -0.30 9.67 -0.22
CA HIS A 172 -0.06 8.35 0.36
C HIS A 172 -0.77 7.24 -0.46
N PRO A 173 -0.32 5.97 -0.35
CA PRO A 173 -0.95 4.85 -1.03
C PRO A 173 -2.42 4.73 -0.64
N THR A 174 -3.25 4.23 -1.55
CA THR A 174 -4.67 3.97 -1.30
C THR A 174 -4.81 2.56 -0.72
N SER A 175 -4.61 2.41 0.58
CA SER A 175 -4.78 1.13 1.27
C SER A 175 -5.60 1.28 2.56
N GLY A 176 -6.35 0.24 2.92
CA GLY A 176 -7.12 0.21 4.17
C GLY A 176 -6.26 0.49 5.40
N TYR A 177 -5.04 -0.05 5.43
CA TYR A 177 -4.10 0.13 6.54
C TYR A 177 -3.66 1.59 6.73
N VAL A 178 -3.37 2.30 5.63
CA VAL A 178 -3.02 3.72 5.70
C VAL A 178 -4.22 4.55 6.18
N TYR A 179 -5.43 4.19 5.76
CA TYR A 179 -6.65 4.86 6.26
C TYR A 179 -6.88 4.62 7.74
N ASP A 180 -6.73 3.39 8.23
CA ASP A 180 -6.86 3.04 9.65
C ASP A 180 -5.80 3.79 10.50
N ALA A 181 -4.57 3.92 9.99
CA ALA A 181 -3.52 4.71 10.61
C ALA A 181 -3.84 6.22 10.65
N LEU A 182 -4.40 6.77 9.58
CA LEU A 182 -4.85 8.17 9.55
C LEU A 182 -5.98 8.41 10.55
N TRP A 183 -6.92 7.47 10.68
CA TRP A 183 -7.96 7.52 11.70
C TRP A 183 -7.39 7.54 13.11
N CYS A 184 -6.35 6.74 13.39
CA CYS A 184 -5.64 6.80 14.66
C CYS A 184 -5.02 8.19 14.89
N VAL A 185 -4.35 8.77 13.90
CA VAL A 185 -3.74 10.11 14.00
C VAL A 185 -4.81 11.18 14.30
N TYR A 186 -5.94 11.15 13.61
CA TYR A 186 -7.04 12.11 13.86
C TYR A 186 -7.68 11.89 15.22
N GLY A 187 -7.87 10.64 15.64
CA GLY A 187 -8.39 10.31 16.97
C GLY A 187 -7.46 10.79 18.09
N PHE A 188 -6.15 10.59 17.95
CA PHE A 188 -5.16 11.11 18.90
C PHE A 188 -5.15 12.64 18.94
N SER A 189 -5.37 13.29 17.80
CA SER A 189 -5.50 14.76 17.74
C SER A 189 -6.72 15.23 18.54
N ALA A 190 -7.87 14.55 18.40
CA ALA A 190 -9.07 14.83 19.18
C ALA A 190 -8.89 14.53 20.68
N THR A 191 -8.17 13.46 21.03
CA THR A 191 -7.87 13.10 22.43
C THR A 191 -6.98 14.14 23.10
N SER A 192 -5.99 14.67 22.36
CA SER A 192 -5.13 15.76 22.84
C SER A 192 -5.94 17.02 23.18
N LEU A 193 -7.00 17.33 22.41
CA LEU A 193 -7.92 18.44 22.73
C LEU A 193 -8.65 18.25 24.04
N LEU A 194 -9.12 17.03 24.32
CA LEU A 194 -9.86 16.75 25.55
C LEU A 194 -8.96 16.95 26.78
N TYR A 195 -7.67 16.59 26.68
CA TYR A 195 -6.70 16.92 27.72
C TYR A 195 -6.42 18.42 27.88
N ILE A 196 -6.38 19.17 26.77
CA ILE A 196 -6.24 20.64 26.83
C ILE A 196 -7.48 21.27 27.47
N ALA A 197 -8.68 20.85 27.08
CA ALA A 197 -9.93 21.32 27.65
C ALA A 197 -10.01 21.02 29.15
N MET A 198 -9.57 19.83 29.57
CA MET A 198 -9.46 19.47 30.99
C MET A 198 -8.57 20.46 31.75
N ASP A 199 -7.36 20.72 31.28
CA ASP A 199 -6.44 21.65 31.95
C ASP A 199 -7.01 23.08 32.02
N ILE A 200 -7.70 23.54 30.97
CA ILE A 200 -8.35 24.86 30.92
C ILE A 200 -9.50 24.94 31.95
N TYR A 201 -10.40 23.95 31.96
CA TYR A 201 -11.52 23.93 32.90
C TYR A 201 -11.02 23.88 34.35
N LEU A 202 -9.91 23.18 34.60
CA LEU A 202 -9.26 23.19 35.90
C LEU A 202 -8.69 24.57 36.27
N GLU A 203 -8.14 25.34 35.32
CA GLU A 203 -7.64 26.72 35.56
C GLU A 203 -8.76 27.77 35.72
N CYS A 204 -9.95 27.48 35.19
CA CYS A 204 -11.16 28.30 35.28
C CYS A 204 -12.03 27.95 36.51
N ASP A 205 -11.56 27.09 37.41
CA ASP A 205 -12.29 26.62 38.60
C ASP A 205 -13.64 25.93 38.25
N TRP A 206 -13.66 25.17 37.13
CA TRP A 206 -14.81 24.37 36.70
C TRP A 206 -14.53 22.86 36.83
N PRO A 207 -14.55 22.32 38.07
CA PRO A 207 -14.09 20.96 38.35
C PRO A 207 -14.95 19.88 37.68
N ASP A 208 -16.27 20.08 37.56
CA ASP A 208 -17.17 19.09 36.96
C ASP A 208 -16.91 18.93 35.46
N LEU A 209 -16.68 20.04 34.73
CA LEU A 209 -16.32 20.02 33.31
C LEU A 209 -14.91 19.49 33.09
N SER A 210 -13.96 19.81 33.98
CA SER A 210 -12.61 19.22 33.96
C SER A 210 -12.68 17.70 34.11
N GLN A 211 -13.49 17.18 35.04
CA GLN A 211 -13.65 15.74 35.23
C GLN A 211 -14.30 15.07 34.01
N LEU A 212 -15.30 15.72 33.39
CA LEU A 212 -15.92 15.25 32.16
C LEU A 212 -14.92 15.16 31.00
N ALA A 213 -14.12 16.21 30.80
CA ALA A 213 -13.10 16.23 29.75
C ALA A 213 -12.02 15.14 29.98
N ALA A 214 -11.61 14.93 31.24
CA ALA A 214 -10.70 13.86 31.62
C ALA A 214 -11.26 12.47 31.32
N ALA A 215 -12.53 12.22 31.66
CA ALA A 215 -13.22 10.96 31.40
C ALA A 215 -13.26 10.61 29.91
N LEU A 216 -13.62 11.61 29.09
CA LEU A 216 -13.67 11.48 27.64
C LEU A 216 -12.28 11.25 27.04
N ALA A 217 -11.26 11.98 27.53
CA ALA A 217 -9.88 11.84 27.06
C ALA A 217 -9.33 10.43 27.33
N LEU A 218 -9.46 9.96 28.57
CA LEU A 218 -8.97 8.65 28.99
C LEU A 218 -9.69 7.51 28.25
N THR A 219 -11.00 7.64 28.02
CA THR A 219 -11.75 6.62 27.27
C THR A 219 -11.39 6.62 25.79
N ALA A 220 -11.21 7.79 25.19
CA ALA A 220 -10.76 7.90 23.79
C ALA A 220 -9.35 7.32 23.63
N GLU A 221 -8.43 7.60 24.56
CA GLU A 221 -7.08 7.04 24.58
C GLU A 221 -7.10 5.50 24.64
N ALA A 222 -7.96 4.91 25.48
CA ALA A 222 -8.12 3.46 25.59
C ALA A 222 -8.49 2.80 24.25
N VAL A 223 -9.46 3.38 23.55
CA VAL A 223 -9.95 2.87 22.25
C VAL A 223 -8.87 3.02 21.18
N LEU A 224 -8.24 4.19 21.11
CA LEU A 224 -7.20 4.48 20.12
C LEU A 224 -5.97 3.61 20.33
N PHE A 225 -5.58 3.37 21.58
CA PHE A 225 -4.54 2.42 21.91
C PHE A 225 -4.85 1.02 21.38
N GLY A 226 -6.12 0.59 21.50
CA GLY A 226 -6.60 -0.65 20.88
C GLY A 226 -6.40 -0.67 19.36
N TRP A 227 -6.70 0.43 18.66
CA TRP A 227 -6.45 0.54 17.22
C TRP A 227 -4.95 0.49 16.88
N VAL A 228 -4.10 1.16 17.66
CA VAL A 228 -2.63 1.09 17.51
C VAL A 228 -2.15 -0.36 17.64
N ALA A 229 -2.57 -1.05 18.69
CA ALA A 229 -2.21 -2.45 18.91
C ALA A 229 -2.70 -3.36 17.76
N GLN A 230 -3.90 -3.13 17.22
CA GLN A 230 -4.40 -3.85 16.04
C GLN A 230 -3.57 -3.59 14.78
N LEU A 231 -3.13 -2.35 14.55
CA LEU A 231 -2.26 -2.02 13.42
C LEU A 231 -0.90 -2.70 13.54
N PHE A 232 -0.30 -2.68 14.74
CA PHE A 232 0.92 -3.44 15.03
C PHE A 232 0.74 -4.93 14.78
N GLN A 233 -0.37 -5.49 15.22
CA GLN A 233 -0.66 -6.90 15.04
C GLN A 233 -0.87 -7.28 13.57
N ALA A 234 -1.65 -6.50 12.81
CA ALA A 234 -1.84 -6.71 11.38
C ALA A 234 -0.49 -6.69 10.64
N ARG A 235 0.42 -5.83 11.10
CA ARG A 235 1.80 -5.77 10.61
C ARG A 235 2.62 -6.99 10.99
N MET A 236 2.58 -7.45 12.24
CA MET A 236 3.30 -8.65 12.69
C MET A 236 2.86 -9.91 11.95
N ARG A 237 1.55 -10.08 11.73
CA ARG A 237 1.01 -11.16 10.87
C ARG A 237 1.55 -11.08 9.45
N SER A 238 1.57 -9.87 8.90
CA SER A 238 2.11 -9.62 7.56
C SER A 238 3.63 -9.85 7.50
N ALA A 239 4.34 -9.67 8.62
CA ALA A 239 5.75 -9.99 8.76
C ALA A 239 6.03 -11.51 8.87
N GLY A 240 4.99 -12.35 8.85
CA GLY A 240 5.10 -13.81 8.95
C GLY A 240 5.32 -14.33 10.38
N ASP A 241 5.02 -13.51 11.40
CA ASP A 241 5.09 -13.94 12.80
C ASP A 241 3.77 -14.61 13.22
N ASP A 242 3.76 -15.95 13.24
CA ASP A 242 2.65 -16.76 13.75
C ASP A 242 2.73 -16.99 15.29
N GLY A 243 3.68 -16.32 15.96
CA GLY A 243 3.94 -16.45 17.38
C GLY A 243 2.95 -15.71 18.28
N LEU A 244 3.22 -15.76 19.59
CA LEU A 244 2.34 -15.20 20.63
C LEU A 244 2.03 -13.71 20.41
N ALA A 245 2.95 -12.94 19.82
CA ALA A 245 2.80 -11.50 19.55
C ALA A 245 1.71 -11.16 18.51
N SER A 246 1.29 -12.11 17.67
CA SER A 246 0.27 -11.89 16.63
C SER A 246 -1.14 -12.34 17.04
N SER A 247 -1.34 -12.74 18.31
CA SER A 247 -2.62 -13.15 18.87
C SER A 247 -3.52 -11.97 19.25
N ASN A 248 -4.82 -12.05 18.89
CA ASN A 248 -5.82 -11.02 19.23
C ASN A 248 -6.01 -10.89 20.75
N ALA A 249 -5.64 -11.91 21.51
CA ALA A 249 -5.76 -11.92 22.96
C ALA A 249 -5.00 -10.74 23.60
N TRP A 250 -3.83 -10.36 23.07
CA TRP A 250 -3.07 -9.21 23.57
C TRP A 250 -3.86 -7.91 23.48
N VAL A 251 -4.43 -7.62 22.31
CA VAL A 251 -5.22 -6.40 22.08
C VAL A 251 -6.41 -6.35 23.02
N TYR A 252 -7.17 -7.45 23.12
CA TYR A 252 -8.35 -7.48 23.99
C TYR A 252 -7.97 -7.31 25.46
N THR A 253 -6.97 -8.04 25.95
CA THR A 253 -6.55 -7.93 27.35
C THR A 253 -6.03 -6.53 27.66
N MET A 254 -5.22 -5.92 26.79
CA MET A 254 -4.75 -4.55 26.99
C MET A 254 -5.89 -3.52 27.02
N VAL A 255 -6.82 -3.57 26.06
CA VAL A 255 -7.95 -2.64 26.02
C VAL A 255 -8.88 -2.82 27.21
N ILE A 256 -9.19 -4.07 27.59
CA ILE A 256 -10.06 -4.37 28.74
C ILE A 256 -9.41 -3.86 30.04
N THR A 257 -8.12 -4.11 30.24
CA THR A 257 -7.42 -3.69 31.46
C THR A 257 -7.26 -2.17 31.54
N PHE A 258 -7.01 -1.51 30.41
CA PHE A 258 -7.01 -0.05 30.33
C PHE A 258 -8.39 0.52 30.64
N GLN A 259 -9.45 0.03 29.97
CA GLN A 259 -10.81 0.54 30.17
C GLN A 259 -11.30 0.28 31.60
N ALA A 260 -11.03 -0.90 32.17
CA ALA A 260 -11.38 -1.20 33.55
C ALA A 260 -10.74 -0.22 34.54
N ASN A 261 -9.49 0.19 34.30
CA ASN A 261 -8.84 1.23 35.10
C ASN A 261 -9.50 2.61 34.92
N VAL A 262 -9.91 2.97 33.70
CA VAL A 262 -10.64 4.22 33.45
C VAL A 262 -11.94 4.24 34.25
N GLU A 263 -12.73 3.16 34.22
CA GLU A 263 -13.97 3.07 35.00
C GLU A 263 -13.72 3.20 36.51
N LEU A 264 -12.68 2.56 37.04
CA LEU A 264 -12.33 2.65 38.46
C LEU A 264 -12.01 4.08 38.90
N VAL A 265 -11.23 4.82 38.09
CA VAL A 265 -10.90 6.24 38.35
C VAL A 265 -12.16 7.11 38.32
N LEU A 266 -13.11 6.81 37.42
CA LEU A 266 -14.37 7.54 37.34
C LEU A 266 -15.30 7.24 38.52
N ILE A 267 -15.39 5.98 38.94
CA ILE A 267 -16.16 5.57 40.12
C ILE A 267 -15.58 6.20 41.40
N GLU A 268 -14.26 6.32 41.49
CA GLU A 268 -13.59 6.99 42.62
C GLU A 268 -13.98 8.47 42.74
N SER A 269 -14.02 9.20 41.63
CA SER A 269 -14.47 10.60 41.61
C SER A 269 -15.90 10.79 42.13
N PHE A 270 -16.71 9.72 42.08
CA PHE A 270 -18.08 9.66 42.58
C PHE A 270 -18.17 9.29 44.07
N LEU A 271 -17.33 8.36 44.54
CA LEU A 271 -17.39 7.79 45.90
C LEU A 271 -16.49 8.50 46.93
N GLN A 272 -16.03 9.72 46.65
CA GLN A 272 -15.11 10.52 47.51
C GLN A 272 -15.57 10.72 48.97
N ARG A 273 -16.81 10.38 49.33
CA ARG A 273 -17.36 10.51 50.69
C ARG A 273 -17.13 9.29 51.59
N ASP A 274 -16.77 8.12 51.04
CA ASP A 274 -16.50 6.90 51.82
C ASP A 274 -15.00 6.56 51.78
N PHE A 275 -14.35 6.67 52.95
CA PHE A 275 -12.92 6.41 53.10
C PHE A 275 -12.54 4.96 52.79
N GLY A 276 -13.41 3.99 53.09
CA GLY A 276 -13.17 2.58 52.80
C GLY A 276 -13.24 2.31 51.29
N ALA A 277 -14.24 2.88 50.62
CA ALA A 277 -14.38 2.80 49.17
C ALA A 277 -13.20 3.49 48.45
N PHE A 278 -12.76 4.65 48.96
CA PHE A 278 -11.60 5.39 48.43
C PHE A 278 -10.32 4.54 48.43
N ILE A 279 -9.96 3.92 49.56
CA ILE A 279 -8.78 3.06 49.66
C ILE A 279 -8.88 1.86 48.72
N PHE A 280 -10.04 1.19 48.72
CA PHE A 280 -10.27 0.00 47.88
C PHE A 280 -10.11 0.31 46.39
N LEU A 281 -10.69 1.42 45.91
CA LEU A 281 -10.63 1.84 44.51
C LEU A 281 -9.21 2.22 44.08
N HIS A 282 -8.42 2.86 44.94
CA HIS A 282 -7.01 3.17 44.66
C HIS A 282 -6.17 1.90 44.55
N ILE A 283 -6.32 0.95 45.48
CA ILE A 283 -5.61 -0.34 45.43
C ILE A 283 -5.99 -1.09 44.15
N ALA A 284 -7.29 -1.15 43.82
CA ALA A 284 -7.75 -1.76 42.58
C ALA A 284 -7.16 -1.07 41.34
N SER A 285 -7.19 0.26 41.29
CA SER A 285 -6.64 1.04 40.18
C SER A 285 -5.13 0.80 40.00
N VAL A 286 -4.36 0.77 41.09
CA VAL A 286 -2.93 0.43 41.05
C VAL A 286 -2.72 -0.99 40.50
N ALA A 287 -3.51 -1.97 40.94
CA ALA A 287 -3.41 -3.34 40.45
C ALA A 287 -3.68 -3.45 38.94
N PHE A 288 -4.73 -2.79 38.43
CA PHE A 288 -5.02 -2.76 36.99
C PHE A 288 -3.94 -2.03 36.17
N LYS A 289 -3.39 -0.92 36.68
CA LYS A 289 -2.26 -0.22 36.04
C LYS A 289 -1.00 -1.09 35.96
N LEU A 290 -0.67 -1.80 37.04
CA LEU A 290 0.48 -2.72 37.06
C LEU A 290 0.26 -3.91 36.13
N MET A 291 -0.96 -4.45 36.07
CA MET A 291 -1.33 -5.51 35.14
C MET A 291 -1.17 -5.04 33.68
N PHE A 292 -1.72 -3.86 33.34
CA PHE A 292 -1.55 -3.26 32.02
C PHE A 292 -0.06 -3.07 31.67
N LEU A 293 0.74 -2.52 32.60
CA LEU A 293 2.18 -2.33 32.41
C LEU A 293 2.90 -3.65 32.11
N GLY A 294 2.59 -4.72 32.87
CA GLY A 294 3.17 -6.04 32.67
C GLY A 294 2.81 -6.65 31.30
N ILE A 295 1.54 -6.52 30.91
CA ILE A 295 1.04 -6.98 29.60
C ILE A 295 1.74 -6.21 28.47
N TRP A 296 1.82 -4.88 28.57
CA TRP A 296 2.43 -4.03 27.56
C TRP A 296 3.95 -4.23 27.43
N LEU A 297 4.66 -4.36 28.54
CA LEU A 297 6.09 -4.68 28.56
C LEU A 297 6.36 -6.02 27.87
N SER A 298 5.54 -7.03 28.18
CA SER A 298 5.64 -8.36 27.56
C SER A 298 5.40 -8.27 26.06
N TYR A 299 4.32 -7.60 25.65
CA TYR A 299 3.98 -7.41 24.23
C TYR A 299 5.10 -6.69 23.46
N THR A 300 5.58 -5.57 23.99
CA THR A 300 6.68 -4.80 23.41
C THR A 300 7.94 -5.65 23.28
N TYR A 301 8.28 -6.42 24.32
CA TYR A 301 9.44 -7.32 24.30
C TYR A 301 9.34 -8.37 23.19
N PHE A 302 8.20 -9.06 23.07
CA PHE A 302 8.01 -10.08 22.03
C PHE A 302 8.06 -9.49 20.62
N MET A 303 7.40 -8.34 20.42
CA MET A 303 7.43 -7.63 19.13
C MET A 303 8.86 -7.25 18.74
N VAL A 304 9.59 -6.58 19.65
CA VAL A 304 10.96 -6.14 19.40
C VAL A 304 11.89 -7.33 19.18
N ARG A 305 11.75 -8.41 19.95
CA ARG A 305 12.51 -9.66 19.76
C ARG A 305 12.30 -10.24 18.35
N SER A 306 11.06 -10.27 17.86
CA SER A 306 10.74 -10.76 16.52
C SER A 306 11.38 -9.91 15.42
N LEU A 307 11.35 -8.59 15.57
CA LEU A 307 12.03 -7.66 14.65
C LEU A 307 13.57 -7.80 14.71
N PHE A 308 14.15 -8.00 15.89
CA PHE A 308 15.59 -8.26 16.01
C PHE A 308 16.02 -9.58 15.37
N HIS A 309 15.19 -10.61 15.45
CA HIS A 309 15.41 -11.87 14.74
C HIS A 309 15.40 -11.65 13.22
N SER A 310 14.40 -10.94 12.69
CA SER A 310 14.37 -10.56 11.27
C SER A 310 15.61 -9.76 10.86
N LEU A 311 16.06 -8.83 11.71
CA LEU A 311 17.25 -8.02 11.46
C LEU A 311 18.54 -8.86 11.41
N SER A 312 18.68 -9.88 12.26
CA SER A 312 19.87 -10.74 12.27
C SER A 312 19.94 -11.60 11.01
N VAL A 313 18.83 -12.21 10.59
CA VAL A 313 18.71 -12.98 9.34
C VAL A 313 19.06 -12.12 8.14
N LEU A 314 18.51 -10.90 8.03
CA LEU A 314 18.80 -10.00 6.92
C LEU A 314 20.25 -9.52 6.87
N ARG A 315 20.92 -9.36 8.02
CA ARG A 315 22.35 -9.02 8.07
C ARG A 315 23.22 -10.14 7.52
N LEU A 316 22.90 -11.38 7.87
CA LEU A 316 23.56 -12.57 7.33
C LEU A 316 23.34 -12.67 5.81
N GLU A 317 22.10 -12.49 5.36
CA GLU A 317 21.76 -12.47 3.93
C GLU A 317 22.57 -11.41 3.17
N ARG A 318 22.68 -10.20 3.71
CA ARG A 318 23.45 -9.11 3.10
C ARG A 318 24.95 -9.43 2.99
N GLN A 319 25.49 -10.21 3.91
CA GLN A 319 26.91 -10.62 3.88
C GLN A 319 27.14 -11.74 2.86
N ARG A 320 26.18 -12.65 2.72
CA ARG A 320 26.24 -13.81 1.83
C ARG A 320 25.96 -13.48 0.36
N THR A 321 25.05 -12.54 0.10
CA THR A 321 24.56 -12.25 -1.25
C THR A 321 25.27 -11.08 -1.92
N ARG A 322 25.27 -11.06 -3.25
CA ARG A 322 25.77 -9.98 -4.11
C ARG A 322 24.62 -9.46 -5.00
N GLY A 323 24.84 -8.34 -5.69
CA GLY A 323 23.86 -7.78 -6.64
C GLY A 323 22.51 -7.42 -5.99
N VAL A 324 21.41 -7.82 -6.64
CA VAL A 324 20.02 -7.46 -6.28
C VAL A 324 19.62 -7.94 -4.89
N ALA A 325 19.93 -9.20 -4.57
CA ALA A 325 19.59 -9.80 -3.28
C ALA A 325 20.25 -9.04 -2.11
N ARG A 326 21.48 -8.54 -2.31
CA ARG A 326 22.17 -7.70 -1.33
C ARG A 326 21.50 -6.34 -1.16
N GLN A 327 21.03 -5.74 -2.24
CA GLN A 327 20.33 -4.46 -2.22
C GLN A 327 18.95 -4.58 -1.56
N GLN A 328 18.21 -5.65 -1.85
CA GLN A 328 16.94 -5.98 -1.19
C GLN A 328 17.14 -6.22 0.32
N ALA A 329 18.15 -7.00 0.71
CA ALA A 329 18.49 -7.21 2.11
C ALA A 329 18.88 -5.88 2.80
N HIS A 330 19.63 -5.01 2.13
CA HIS A 330 19.99 -3.70 2.67
C HIS A 330 18.80 -2.75 2.85
N TRP A 331 17.87 -2.75 1.89
CA TRP A 331 16.61 -2.01 1.98
C TRP A 331 15.74 -2.55 3.14
N ALA A 332 15.58 -3.87 3.24
CA ALA A 332 14.83 -4.51 4.31
C ALA A 332 15.43 -4.21 5.70
N ILE A 333 16.77 -4.22 5.83
CA ILE A 333 17.46 -3.83 7.07
C ILE A 333 17.10 -2.40 7.50
N ARG A 334 17.00 -1.45 6.56
CA ARG A 334 16.63 -0.06 6.89
C ARG A 334 15.21 0.03 7.42
N ILE A 335 14.28 -0.73 6.85
CA ILE A 335 12.89 -0.79 7.30
C ILE A 335 12.81 -1.37 8.70
N VAL A 336 13.36 -2.57 8.92
CA VAL A 336 13.30 -3.24 10.23
C VAL A 336 13.98 -2.42 11.32
N ARG A 337 15.08 -1.73 11.02
CA ARG A 337 15.72 -0.81 11.99
C ARG A 337 14.81 0.33 12.40
N MET A 338 14.12 0.93 11.43
CA MET A 338 13.19 2.02 11.70
C MET A 338 11.99 1.51 12.52
N GLU A 339 11.46 0.34 12.18
CA GLU A 339 10.38 -0.31 12.94
C GLU A 339 10.80 -0.57 14.39
N ILE A 340 12.00 -1.13 14.63
CA ILE A 340 12.53 -1.34 15.99
C ILE A 340 12.59 -0.02 16.78
N VAL A 341 13.11 1.04 16.17
CA VAL A 341 13.23 2.35 16.84
C VAL A 341 11.84 2.89 17.21
N VAL A 342 10.87 2.84 16.29
CA VAL A 342 9.52 3.35 16.53
C VAL A 342 8.78 2.50 17.57
N SER A 343 8.88 1.17 17.48
CA SER A 343 8.28 0.25 18.47
C SER A 343 8.87 0.45 19.87
N LEU A 344 10.19 0.66 19.99
CA LEU A 344 10.83 0.97 21.27
C LEU A 344 10.42 2.34 21.80
N LEU A 345 10.28 3.35 20.94
CA LEU A 345 9.85 4.69 21.32
C LEU A 345 8.42 4.67 21.88
N ILE A 346 7.49 4.04 21.17
CA ILE A 346 6.10 3.83 21.63
C ILE A 346 6.10 3.02 22.93
N GLY A 347 6.80 1.88 22.96
CA GLY A 347 6.88 1.03 24.14
C GLY A 347 7.38 1.77 25.39
N LEU A 348 8.50 2.48 25.28
CA LEU A 348 9.13 3.18 26.40
C LEU A 348 8.28 4.35 26.91
N THR A 349 7.71 5.15 26.00
CA THR A 349 6.91 6.32 26.38
C THR A 349 5.63 5.92 27.12
N THR A 350 4.97 4.86 26.66
CA THR A 350 3.79 4.33 27.35
C THR A 350 4.16 3.74 28.72
N VAL A 351 5.28 3.02 28.82
CA VAL A 351 5.78 2.50 30.12
C VAL A 351 6.05 3.64 31.11
N VAL A 352 6.74 4.71 30.67
CA VAL A 352 7.03 5.86 31.53
C VAL A 352 5.75 6.53 32.00
N THR A 353 4.82 6.81 31.10
CA THR A 353 3.53 7.46 31.41
C THR A 353 2.74 6.65 32.44
N TRP A 354 2.63 5.34 32.25
CA TRP A 354 1.89 4.47 33.15
C TRP A 354 2.59 4.23 34.49
N THR A 355 3.93 4.22 34.50
CA THR A 355 4.71 4.15 35.76
C THR A 355 4.51 5.40 36.59
N VAL A 356 4.53 6.58 35.97
CA VAL A 356 4.24 7.85 36.67
C VAL A 356 2.79 7.88 37.15
N ALA A 357 1.83 7.36 36.36
CA ALA A 357 0.44 7.25 36.80
C ALA A 357 0.27 6.33 38.03
N VAL A 358 1.01 5.22 38.10
CA VAL A 358 1.05 4.35 39.30
C VAL A 358 1.63 5.10 40.49
N ALA A 359 2.80 5.75 40.32
CA ALA A 359 3.44 6.50 41.39
C ALA A 359 2.54 7.61 41.95
N PHE A 360 1.81 8.30 41.08
CA PHE A 360 0.84 9.33 41.47
C PHE A 360 -0.32 8.75 42.28
N THR A 361 -0.91 7.63 41.83
CA THR A 361 -2.01 6.97 42.53
C THR A 361 -1.58 6.45 43.91
N LEU A 362 -0.33 5.97 44.03
CA LEU A 362 0.26 5.57 45.31
C LEU A 362 0.55 6.77 46.22
N ALA A 363 1.00 7.89 45.65
CA ALA A 363 1.21 9.12 46.41
C ALA A 363 -0.11 9.67 46.97
N ASP A 364 -1.18 9.68 46.17
CA ASP A 364 -2.53 10.07 46.62
C ASP A 364 -3.06 9.14 47.72
N LEU A 365 -2.73 7.84 47.67
CA LEU A 365 -3.08 6.89 48.73
C LEU A 365 -2.30 7.16 50.04
N CYS A 366 -1.05 7.63 49.95
CA CYS A 366 -0.16 7.85 51.09
C CYS A 366 -0.27 9.26 51.71
N CYS A 367 -0.68 10.28 50.94
CA CYS A 367 -0.67 11.68 51.36
C CYS A 367 -2.10 12.24 51.45
N ILE A 368 -2.64 12.33 52.67
CA ILE A 368 -4.02 12.79 52.93
C ILE A 368 -4.19 14.32 52.78
N ASN A 369 -3.11 15.12 52.80
CA ASN A 369 -3.18 16.58 52.64
C ASN A 369 -2.83 17.02 51.20
N LYS A 370 -3.83 17.59 50.52
CA LYS A 370 -3.72 18.20 49.18
C LYS A 370 -3.08 19.59 49.27
N ASP A 371 -1.74 19.64 49.37
CA ASP A 371 -0.98 20.90 49.27
C ASP A 371 -0.77 21.31 47.79
N GLU A 372 -0.26 22.54 47.56
CA GLU A 372 0.12 23.12 46.25
C GLU A 372 0.99 22.18 45.38
N THR A 373 1.68 21.23 46.00
CA THR A 373 2.49 20.19 45.34
C THR A 373 1.63 19.20 44.53
N SER A 374 0.43 18.85 44.99
CA SER A 374 -0.51 17.94 44.30
C SER A 374 -0.93 18.49 42.92
N PHE A 375 -1.16 19.80 42.84
CA PHE A 375 -1.52 20.48 41.59
C PHE A 375 -0.39 20.47 40.55
N THR A 376 0.86 20.60 41.00
CA THR A 376 2.03 20.55 40.12
C THR A 376 2.23 19.14 39.53
N TRP A 377 2.05 18.09 40.34
CA TRP A 377 2.16 16.71 39.90
C TRP A 377 1.05 16.27 38.94
N ALA A 378 -0.19 16.75 39.14
CA ALA A 378 -1.29 16.50 38.23
C ALA A 378 -0.99 17.02 36.80
N ARG A 379 -0.40 18.21 36.68
CA ARG A 379 0.04 18.79 35.40
C ARG A 379 1.15 17.99 34.72
N VAL A 380 2.12 17.50 35.49
CA VAL A 380 3.18 16.62 34.96
C VAL A 380 2.58 15.34 34.40
N ARG A 381 1.62 14.74 35.10
CA ARG A 381 0.89 13.55 34.62
C ARG A 381 0.16 13.82 33.30
N THR A 382 -0.61 14.91 33.20
CA THR A 382 -1.32 15.28 31.96
C THR A 382 -0.35 15.48 30.80
N PHE A 383 0.77 16.17 31.04
CA PHE A 383 1.80 16.39 30.03
C PHE A 383 2.40 15.07 29.50
N LEU A 384 2.64 14.10 30.37
CA LEU A 384 3.15 12.78 29.96
C LEU A 384 2.13 12.01 29.11
N HIS A 385 0.84 12.01 29.47
CA HIS A 385 -0.21 11.40 28.65
C HIS A 385 -0.30 12.06 27.25
N ARG A 386 -0.21 13.39 27.19
CA ARG A 386 -0.23 14.11 25.90
C ARG A 386 1.00 13.79 25.04
N SER A 387 2.16 13.69 25.67
CA SER A 387 3.41 13.30 25.01
C SER A 387 3.32 11.87 24.47
N ASP A 388 2.73 10.93 25.23
CA ASP A 388 2.51 9.55 24.79
C ASP A 388 1.54 9.49 23.59
N VAL A 389 0.43 10.22 23.66
CA VAL A 389 -0.54 10.36 22.55
C VAL A 389 0.14 10.89 21.27
N MET A 390 1.00 11.91 21.39
CA MET A 390 1.78 12.43 20.27
C MET A 390 2.73 11.38 19.69
N VAL A 391 3.48 10.70 20.55
CA VAL A 391 4.44 9.66 20.16
C VAL A 391 3.75 8.51 19.46
N ASN A 392 2.59 8.08 19.96
CA ASN A 392 1.74 7.06 19.33
C ASN A 392 1.23 7.52 17.96
N ALA A 393 0.75 8.76 17.82
CA ALA A 393 0.31 9.30 16.54
C ALA A 393 1.44 9.37 15.50
N VAL A 394 2.59 9.92 15.88
CA VAL A 394 3.78 9.99 15.01
C VAL A 394 4.26 8.59 14.65
N GLY A 395 4.31 7.67 15.62
CA GLY A 395 4.77 6.32 15.42
C GLY A 395 3.86 5.53 14.47
N VAL A 396 2.54 5.63 14.61
CA VAL A 396 1.59 5.01 13.67
C VAL A 396 1.70 5.62 12.27
N ALA A 397 1.88 6.94 12.15
CA ALA A 397 2.07 7.61 10.87
C ALA A 397 3.41 7.24 10.19
N LEU A 398 4.45 7.00 10.98
CA LEU A 398 5.75 6.47 10.55
C LEU A 398 5.64 5.02 10.06
N LEU A 399 5.01 4.17 10.87
CA LEU A 399 4.85 2.74 10.61
C LEU A 399 3.93 2.47 9.40
N SER A 400 2.88 3.27 9.22
CA SER A 400 1.97 3.18 8.06
C SER A 400 2.60 3.57 6.72
N GLY A 401 3.74 4.26 6.73
CA GLY A 401 4.41 4.73 5.52
C GLY A 401 3.94 6.09 5.02
N VAL A 402 3.11 6.78 5.81
CA VAL A 402 2.70 8.16 5.56
C VAL A 402 3.88 9.10 5.79
N LEU A 403 4.51 9.07 6.96
CA LEU A 403 5.63 9.97 7.27
C LEU A 403 6.96 9.51 6.69
N TRP A 404 7.21 8.19 6.65
CA TRP A 404 8.51 7.67 6.25
C TRP A 404 8.42 6.54 5.22
N ARG A 405 9.25 6.65 4.19
CA ARG A 405 9.50 5.59 3.20
C ARG A 405 11.01 5.45 3.06
N ALA A 406 11.52 4.23 3.18
CA ALA A 406 12.91 3.95 2.89
C ALA A 406 13.19 4.37 1.44
N PRO A 407 14.02 5.41 1.19
CA PRO A 407 14.44 5.70 -0.17
C PRO A 407 15.27 4.52 -0.68
N LEU A 408 15.03 4.16 -1.94
CA LEU A 408 15.83 3.17 -2.65
C LEU A 408 17.33 3.57 -2.67
N PRO A 409 18.24 2.64 -3.00
CA PRO A 409 19.66 2.94 -3.12
C PRO A 409 19.93 4.22 -3.93
N ARG A 410 20.85 5.07 -3.44
CA ARG A 410 21.16 6.38 -4.05
C ARG A 410 21.76 6.20 -5.45
N ALA A 411 21.42 7.14 -6.32
CA ALA A 411 21.74 7.19 -7.75
C ALA A 411 23.22 7.00 -8.13
N SER A 412 24.18 7.24 -7.23
CA SER A 412 25.62 7.17 -7.55
C SER A 412 26.14 5.75 -7.83
N ASP A 413 25.54 4.71 -7.22
CA ASP A 413 25.87 3.31 -7.55
C ASP A 413 25.10 2.82 -8.79
N LEU A 414 24.00 3.50 -9.12
CA LEU A 414 23.16 3.18 -10.27
C LEU A 414 23.74 3.73 -11.58
N THR A 415 24.44 4.87 -11.59
CA THR A 415 25.00 5.43 -12.83
C THR A 415 26.00 4.49 -13.50
N LYS A 416 26.90 3.87 -12.72
CA LYS A 416 27.84 2.87 -13.23
C LYS A 416 27.14 1.60 -13.70
N LEU A 417 26.13 1.14 -12.95
CA LEU A 417 25.33 -0.03 -13.35
C LEU A 417 24.47 0.26 -14.60
N GLU A 418 23.98 1.48 -14.75
CA GLU A 418 23.24 1.94 -15.93
C GLU A 418 24.14 2.00 -17.15
N GLU A 419 25.36 2.56 -17.03
CA GLU A 419 26.37 2.51 -18.09
C GLU A 419 26.69 1.07 -18.49
N ILE A 420 26.92 0.18 -17.52
CA ILE A 420 27.20 -1.24 -17.79
C ILE A 420 26.00 -1.92 -18.47
N SER A 421 24.77 -1.65 -18.00
CA SER A 421 23.55 -2.22 -18.59
C SER A 421 23.29 -1.75 -20.02
N ARG A 422 23.85 -0.59 -20.41
CA ARG A 422 23.73 -0.01 -21.75
C ARG A 422 24.83 -0.48 -22.71
N MET A 423 25.85 -1.17 -22.22
CA MET A 423 26.90 -1.68 -23.08
C MET A 423 26.38 -2.83 -23.96
N ARG A 424 26.63 -2.73 -25.27
CA ARG A 424 26.35 -3.77 -26.24
C ARG A 424 27.59 -4.66 -26.41
N ALA A 425 27.43 -5.98 -26.29
CA ALA A 425 28.55 -6.93 -26.43
C ALA A 425 29.03 -7.12 -27.88
N GLY A 426 28.19 -6.82 -28.88
CA GLY A 426 28.55 -6.93 -30.31
C GLY A 426 27.52 -6.29 -31.24
N SER A 427 27.93 -5.90 -32.45
CA SER A 427 27.07 -5.30 -33.48
C SER A 427 26.63 -6.35 -34.50
N SER A 428 25.32 -6.42 -34.80
CA SER A 428 24.79 -7.31 -35.85
C SER A 428 25.22 -6.95 -37.27
N LEU A 429 25.82 -5.77 -37.52
CA LEU A 429 26.14 -5.29 -38.87
C LEU A 429 27.58 -5.58 -39.33
N SER A 430 28.44 -6.13 -38.48
CA SER A 430 29.88 -6.23 -38.75
C SER A 430 30.27 -7.21 -39.87
N HIS A 431 29.36 -8.08 -40.30
CA HIS A 431 29.62 -9.16 -41.26
C HIS A 431 29.04 -8.91 -42.67
N LEU A 432 28.33 -7.80 -42.88
CA LEU A 432 27.73 -7.46 -44.17
C LEU A 432 28.67 -6.61 -45.03
N ASP A 433 28.62 -6.81 -46.34
CA ASP A 433 29.25 -5.91 -47.30
C ASP A 433 28.51 -4.57 -47.40
N PHE A 434 29.06 -3.63 -48.18
CA PHE A 434 28.51 -2.28 -48.28
C PHE A 434 27.09 -2.24 -48.88
N GLN A 435 26.80 -3.06 -49.89
CA GLN A 435 25.54 -3.03 -50.62
C GLN A 435 24.43 -3.71 -49.83
N ASP A 436 24.75 -4.84 -49.19
CA ASP A 436 23.85 -5.55 -48.28
C ASP A 436 23.54 -4.70 -47.05
N ARG A 437 24.55 -3.99 -46.53
CA ARG A 437 24.35 -3.04 -45.43
C ARG A 437 23.40 -1.91 -45.80
N GLN A 438 23.57 -1.30 -46.99
CA GLN A 438 22.68 -0.24 -47.46
C GLN A 438 21.24 -0.75 -47.61
N SER A 439 21.06 -1.95 -48.14
CA SER A 439 19.74 -2.58 -48.33
C SER A 439 19.09 -2.93 -46.99
N TYR A 440 19.87 -3.45 -46.05
CA TYR A 440 19.43 -3.75 -44.69
C TYR A 440 18.97 -2.48 -43.96
N GLU A 441 19.78 -1.41 -44.00
CA GLU A 441 19.47 -0.12 -43.37
C GLU A 441 18.24 0.55 -44.02
N ALA A 442 18.10 0.48 -45.35
CA ALA A 442 16.93 0.98 -46.06
C ALA A 442 15.64 0.25 -45.64
N LYS A 443 15.69 -1.08 -45.47
CA LYS A 443 14.55 -1.86 -44.99
C LYS A 443 14.22 -1.55 -43.52
N ALA A 444 15.23 -1.36 -42.67
CA ALA A 444 15.01 -0.93 -41.28
C ALA A 444 14.38 0.48 -41.21
N ALA A 445 14.80 1.39 -42.09
CA ALA A 445 14.24 2.73 -42.22
C ALA A 445 12.78 2.74 -42.69
N GLU A 446 12.42 1.82 -43.60
CA GLU A 446 11.04 1.57 -43.99
C GLU A 446 10.23 1.05 -42.79
N LEU A 447 10.75 0.06 -42.07
CA LEU A 447 10.07 -0.54 -40.92
C LEU A 447 9.81 0.46 -39.78
N ALA A 448 10.75 1.37 -39.54
CA ALA A 448 10.60 2.48 -38.59
C ALA A 448 9.49 3.48 -38.99
N GLY A 449 9.11 3.51 -40.27
CA GLY A 449 8.01 4.32 -40.80
C GLY A 449 6.65 3.62 -40.80
N ARG A 450 6.53 2.41 -40.25
CA ARG A 450 5.27 1.64 -40.24
C ARG A 450 4.56 1.69 -38.88
N GLY A 451 4.46 2.87 -38.28
CA GLY A 451 3.55 3.12 -37.15
C GLY A 451 2.09 3.21 -37.59
N PHE A 452 1.14 3.20 -36.67
CA PHE A 452 -0.28 3.44 -36.91
C PHE A 452 -0.88 4.33 -35.81
N ARG A 453 -2.03 4.97 -36.06
CA ARG A 453 -2.68 5.82 -35.05
C ARG A 453 -3.62 5.01 -34.17
N LEU A 454 -3.79 5.41 -32.92
CA LEU A 454 -4.71 4.77 -31.98
C LEU A 454 -6.15 4.71 -32.52
N ARG A 455 -6.61 5.74 -33.24
CA ARG A 455 -7.92 5.72 -33.91
C ARG A 455 -8.11 4.53 -34.85
N ASP A 456 -7.08 4.18 -35.64
CA ASP A 456 -7.17 3.11 -36.65
C ASP A 456 -7.29 1.74 -35.96
N LEU A 457 -6.62 1.56 -34.81
CA LEU A 457 -6.74 0.37 -33.98
C LEU A 457 -8.14 0.24 -33.35
N LEU A 458 -8.73 1.35 -32.89
CA LEU A 458 -10.08 1.34 -32.30
C LEU A 458 -11.16 1.09 -33.35
N ASP A 459 -11.00 1.64 -34.56
CA ASP A 459 -11.89 1.36 -35.69
C ASP A 459 -11.77 -0.11 -36.11
N PHE A 460 -10.55 -0.64 -36.19
CA PHE A 460 -10.30 -2.06 -36.43
C PHE A 460 -10.93 -2.97 -35.37
N TRP A 461 -10.84 -2.59 -34.09
CA TRP A 461 -11.51 -3.30 -33.00
C TRP A 461 -13.03 -3.33 -33.18
N GLY A 462 -13.63 -2.23 -33.63
CA GLY A 462 -15.05 -2.16 -33.99
C GLY A 462 -15.44 -3.19 -35.06
N VAL A 463 -14.63 -3.29 -36.12
CA VAL A 463 -14.85 -4.29 -37.20
C VAL A 463 -14.75 -5.73 -36.69
N LEU A 464 -13.85 -6.01 -35.74
CA LEU A 464 -13.75 -7.32 -35.11
C LEU A 464 -14.97 -7.64 -34.24
N LEU A 465 -15.45 -6.67 -33.45
CA LEU A 465 -16.66 -6.85 -32.63
C LEU A 465 -17.91 -7.08 -33.49
N ASP A 466 -17.97 -6.49 -34.69
CA ASP A 466 -19.04 -6.71 -35.65
C ASP A 466 -18.95 -8.09 -36.34
N ARG A 467 -17.86 -8.84 -36.11
CA ARG A 467 -17.60 -10.17 -36.68
C ARG A 467 -17.63 -10.20 -38.21
N GLN A 468 -17.39 -9.06 -38.85
CA GLN A 468 -17.43 -8.93 -40.32
C GLN A 468 -16.25 -9.64 -40.98
N VAL A 469 -15.07 -9.59 -40.35
CA VAL A 469 -13.82 -10.14 -40.92
C VAL A 469 -13.45 -11.46 -40.26
N MET A 470 -13.66 -11.57 -38.94
CA MET A 470 -13.34 -12.76 -38.15
C MET A 470 -14.59 -13.21 -37.39
N SER A 471 -15.32 -14.17 -37.94
CA SER A 471 -16.61 -14.63 -37.42
C SER A 471 -16.51 -15.24 -36.01
N GLY A 472 -15.42 -15.94 -35.72
CA GLY A 472 -15.13 -16.57 -34.43
C GLY A 472 -14.54 -15.64 -33.37
N PHE A 473 -14.41 -14.34 -33.63
CA PHE A 473 -13.75 -13.41 -32.71
C PHE A 473 -14.45 -13.35 -31.35
N CYS A 474 -13.68 -13.56 -30.29
CA CYS A 474 -14.11 -13.50 -28.89
C CYS A 474 -13.10 -12.65 -28.11
N PRO A 475 -13.46 -11.42 -27.65
CA PRO A 475 -12.53 -10.53 -26.95
C PRO A 475 -11.76 -11.17 -25.79
N GLU A 476 -12.42 -12.04 -25.03
CA GLU A 476 -11.87 -12.66 -23.83
C GLU A 476 -10.89 -13.79 -24.12
N ARG A 477 -10.94 -14.39 -25.31
CA ARG A 477 -10.20 -15.62 -25.64
C ARG A 477 -9.30 -15.49 -26.87
N SER A 478 -9.71 -14.73 -27.89
CA SER A 478 -8.95 -14.55 -29.12
C SER A 478 -7.60 -13.91 -28.81
N THR A 479 -6.56 -14.67 -29.09
CA THR A 479 -5.16 -14.25 -28.99
C THR A 479 -4.79 -13.32 -30.13
N THR A 480 -3.65 -12.64 -30.00
CA THR A 480 -3.14 -11.84 -31.12
C THR A 480 -2.80 -12.74 -32.32
N THR A 481 -2.39 -13.98 -32.09
CA THR A 481 -2.18 -14.97 -33.18
C THR A 481 -3.46 -15.21 -33.98
N ASP A 482 -4.59 -15.38 -33.29
CA ASP A 482 -5.90 -15.58 -33.93
C ASP A 482 -6.27 -14.36 -34.79
N VAL A 483 -6.10 -13.16 -34.26
CA VAL A 483 -6.41 -11.91 -34.99
C VAL A 483 -5.46 -11.68 -36.16
N VAL A 484 -4.18 -12.02 -36.02
CA VAL A 484 -3.21 -11.94 -37.13
C VAL A 484 -3.64 -12.83 -38.30
N ARG A 485 -3.99 -14.09 -38.00
CA ARG A 485 -4.36 -15.09 -39.01
C ARG A 485 -5.77 -14.87 -39.57
N GLY A 486 -6.72 -14.50 -38.71
CA GLY A 486 -8.14 -14.38 -39.05
C GLY A 486 -8.55 -13.02 -39.60
N ALA A 487 -7.79 -11.94 -39.33
CA ALA A 487 -8.18 -10.59 -39.75
C ALA A 487 -7.04 -9.77 -40.39
N ILE A 488 -5.86 -9.70 -39.77
CA ILE A 488 -4.78 -8.82 -40.27
C ILE A 488 -4.29 -9.28 -41.64
N ILE A 489 -3.95 -10.57 -41.80
CA ILE A 489 -3.50 -11.13 -43.09
C ILE A 489 -4.57 -10.95 -44.18
N PRO A 490 -5.86 -11.32 -43.98
CA PRO A 490 -6.91 -11.06 -44.95
C PRO A 490 -7.05 -9.59 -45.34
N LEU A 491 -7.05 -8.67 -44.36
CA LEU A 491 -7.26 -7.25 -44.62
C LEU A 491 -6.05 -6.56 -45.25
N SER A 492 -4.84 -7.07 -45.07
CA SER A 492 -3.63 -6.48 -45.63
C SER A 492 -3.20 -7.10 -46.98
N ARG A 493 -3.99 -8.05 -47.49
CA ARG A 493 -3.77 -8.69 -48.80
C ARG A 493 -3.98 -7.71 -49.95
N THR A 494 -3.15 -7.83 -50.99
CA THR A 494 -3.29 -7.13 -52.28
C THR A 494 -3.65 -8.14 -53.38
N SER A 495 -3.77 -7.71 -54.64
CA SER A 495 -4.20 -8.58 -55.76
C SER A 495 -3.31 -9.83 -55.92
N LEU A 496 -1.99 -9.68 -55.82
CA LEU A 496 -1.02 -10.77 -56.01
C LEU A 496 -0.15 -11.06 -54.77
N GLY A 497 -0.10 -10.16 -53.79
CA GLY A 497 0.80 -10.24 -52.63
C GLY A 497 0.14 -9.71 -51.37
N GLY A 498 0.92 -9.01 -50.55
CA GLY A 498 0.37 -8.29 -49.41
C GLY A 498 1.39 -7.36 -48.75
N VAL A 499 0.86 -6.41 -47.98
CA VAL A 499 1.65 -5.42 -47.26
C VAL A 499 1.39 -5.52 -45.76
N ALA A 500 2.17 -4.80 -44.96
CA ALA A 500 1.84 -4.57 -43.55
C ALA A 500 0.51 -3.82 -43.42
N LEU A 501 -0.31 -4.15 -42.41
CA LEU A 501 -1.61 -3.50 -42.25
C LEU A 501 -1.45 -2.01 -41.92
N ALA A 502 -0.41 -1.65 -41.15
CA ALA A 502 -0.08 -0.25 -40.88
C ALA A 502 0.19 0.55 -42.17
N THR A 503 0.90 -0.03 -43.14
CA THR A 503 1.12 0.59 -44.46
C THR A 503 -0.19 0.85 -45.19
N LYS A 504 -1.16 -0.08 -45.08
CA LYS A 504 -2.49 0.10 -45.68
C LYS A 504 -3.29 1.21 -44.99
N TRP A 505 -3.27 1.27 -43.66
CA TRP A 505 -3.90 2.35 -42.88
C TRP A 505 -3.30 3.72 -43.20
N ASN A 506 -2.00 3.79 -43.47
CA ASN A 506 -1.33 5.04 -43.82
C ASN A 506 -1.31 5.35 -45.32
N HIS A 507 -2.03 4.59 -46.16
CA HIS A 507 -2.04 4.77 -47.62
C HIS A 507 -0.63 4.76 -48.25
N GLY A 508 0.25 3.90 -47.74
CA GLY A 508 1.64 3.79 -48.21
C GLY A 508 2.59 4.87 -47.69
N GLN A 509 2.08 5.87 -46.96
CA GLN A 509 2.92 6.94 -46.41
C GLN A 509 3.62 6.49 -45.11
N PRO A 510 4.88 6.88 -44.90
CA PRO A 510 5.57 6.65 -43.63
C PRO A 510 4.88 7.42 -42.49
N LEU A 511 4.62 6.71 -41.38
CA LEU A 511 4.17 7.28 -40.12
C LEU A 511 5.13 6.84 -39.01
N VAL A 512 5.83 7.81 -38.41
CA VAL A 512 6.78 7.52 -37.33
C VAL A 512 6.02 7.28 -36.02
N PRO A 513 6.21 6.13 -35.35
CA PRO A 513 5.59 5.84 -34.06
C PRO A 513 6.27 6.61 -32.93
N GLN A 514 5.48 7.07 -31.96
CA GLN A 514 5.96 7.65 -30.71
C GLN A 514 6.22 6.57 -29.64
N GLN A 515 5.51 5.44 -29.73
CA GLN A 515 5.65 4.31 -28.80
C GLN A 515 5.89 3.01 -29.56
N MET A 516 6.91 2.27 -29.15
CA MET A 516 7.08 0.86 -29.54
C MET A 516 6.40 -0.04 -28.52
N VAL A 517 5.64 -1.02 -28.99
CA VAL A 517 4.91 -1.94 -28.12
C VAL A 517 5.52 -3.34 -28.18
N THR A 518 6.00 -3.81 -27.04
CA THR A 518 6.47 -5.18 -26.82
C THR A 518 5.33 -6.00 -26.23
N HIS A 519 4.97 -7.10 -26.88
CA HIS A 519 3.89 -8.00 -26.44
C HIS A 519 4.12 -9.43 -26.91
N ALA A 520 3.48 -10.39 -26.24
CA ALA A 520 3.46 -11.78 -26.70
C ALA A 520 2.20 -12.07 -27.54
N TRP A 521 2.36 -12.80 -28.64
CA TRP A 521 1.24 -13.14 -29.53
C TRP A 521 0.26 -14.18 -28.94
N SER A 522 0.68 -14.88 -27.89
CA SER A 522 -0.18 -15.75 -27.07
C SER A 522 -1.14 -14.95 -26.20
N ASN A 523 -0.88 -13.67 -25.97
CA ASN A 523 -1.74 -12.82 -25.16
C ASN A 523 -3.04 -12.53 -25.91
N THR A 524 -4.14 -12.40 -25.16
CA THR A 524 -5.42 -11.99 -25.74
C THR A 524 -5.26 -10.64 -26.44
N PHE A 525 -5.90 -10.51 -27.59
CA PHE A 525 -5.84 -9.27 -28.36
C PHE A 525 -6.52 -8.10 -27.61
N ALA A 526 -7.48 -8.41 -26.72
CA ALA A 526 -8.07 -7.44 -25.80
C ALA A 526 -7.02 -6.83 -24.85
N ASN A 527 -6.14 -7.64 -24.27
CA ASN A 527 -5.11 -7.14 -23.35
C ASN A 527 -4.13 -6.20 -24.07
N LEU A 528 -3.71 -6.56 -25.29
CA LEU A 528 -2.88 -5.68 -26.13
C LEU A 528 -3.56 -4.33 -26.39
N THR A 529 -4.81 -4.35 -26.84
CA THR A 529 -5.56 -3.14 -27.19
C THR A 529 -5.85 -2.29 -25.95
N ALA A 530 -6.27 -2.92 -24.85
CA ALA A 530 -6.54 -2.26 -23.58
C ALA A 530 -5.29 -1.60 -22.99
N ALA A 531 -4.13 -2.24 -23.07
CA ALA A 531 -2.88 -1.68 -22.60
C ALA A 531 -2.43 -0.46 -23.42
N ILE A 532 -2.60 -0.50 -24.75
CA ILE A 532 -2.33 0.67 -25.63
C ILE A 532 -3.26 1.84 -25.28
N VAL A 533 -4.55 1.57 -25.08
CA VAL A 533 -5.52 2.60 -24.63
C VAL A 533 -5.16 3.13 -23.24
N GLY A 534 -4.79 2.23 -22.31
CA GLY A 534 -4.37 2.60 -20.96
C GLY A 534 -3.13 3.48 -20.97
N ASP A 535 -2.15 3.16 -21.80
CA ASP A 535 -0.94 3.97 -22.03
C ASP A 535 -1.28 5.39 -22.52
N ALA A 536 -2.16 5.49 -23.51
CA ALA A 536 -2.62 6.78 -24.03
C ALA A 536 -3.32 7.63 -22.95
N LEU A 537 -4.12 6.99 -22.09
CA LEU A 537 -4.86 7.61 -20.99
C LEU A 537 -4.02 7.81 -19.71
N GLY A 538 -2.79 7.31 -19.66
CA GLY A 538 -1.92 7.38 -18.48
C GLY A 538 -2.39 6.52 -17.30
N LEU A 539 -3.03 5.38 -17.58
CA LEU A 539 -3.50 4.43 -16.56
C LEU A 539 -2.39 3.44 -16.19
N GLU A 540 -2.31 3.11 -14.89
CA GLU A 540 -1.32 2.14 -14.39
C GLU A 540 -1.73 0.68 -14.66
N THR A 541 -3.03 0.41 -14.71
CA THR A 541 -3.60 -0.92 -14.99
C THR A 541 -4.65 -0.84 -16.10
N TYR A 542 -4.82 -1.92 -16.86
CA TYR A 542 -5.71 -1.94 -18.03
C TYR A 542 -6.88 -2.93 -17.95
N GLY A 543 -7.02 -3.72 -16.88
CA GLY A 543 -8.04 -4.78 -16.75
C GLY A 543 -9.47 -4.28 -16.95
N ASP A 544 -9.81 -3.12 -16.37
CA ASP A 544 -11.12 -2.49 -16.56
C ASP A 544 -11.39 -2.11 -18.03
N LEU A 545 -10.36 -1.67 -18.75
CA LEU A 545 -10.46 -1.37 -20.18
C LEU A 545 -10.65 -2.64 -20.99
N ALA A 546 -9.92 -3.72 -20.65
CA ALA A 546 -10.06 -5.01 -21.32
C ALA A 546 -11.49 -5.56 -21.21
N GLN A 547 -12.12 -5.45 -20.03
CA GLN A 547 -13.52 -5.83 -19.84
C GLN A 547 -14.47 -4.95 -20.67
N ARG A 548 -14.26 -3.63 -20.66
CA ARG A 548 -15.09 -2.68 -21.44
C ARG A 548 -14.99 -2.92 -22.95
N LEU A 549 -13.81 -3.27 -23.46
CA LEU A 549 -13.61 -3.60 -24.88
C LEU A 549 -14.45 -4.79 -25.36
N GLY A 550 -14.94 -5.63 -24.44
CA GLY A 550 -15.81 -6.76 -24.75
C GLY A 550 -17.20 -6.38 -25.30
N THR A 551 -17.60 -5.10 -25.23
CA THR A 551 -18.94 -4.64 -25.63
C THR A 551 -18.87 -3.40 -26.53
N LYS A 552 -19.85 -3.24 -27.44
CA LYS A 552 -19.95 -2.04 -28.30
C LYS A 552 -20.13 -0.75 -27.51
N THR A 553 -20.93 -0.79 -26.44
CA THR A 553 -21.16 0.33 -25.54
C THR A 553 -19.88 0.71 -24.79
N GLY A 554 -19.14 -0.30 -24.31
CA GLY A 554 -17.85 -0.09 -23.66
C GLY A 554 -16.80 0.49 -24.61
N LEU A 555 -16.71 -0.01 -25.85
CA LEU A 555 -15.87 0.56 -26.91
C LEU A 555 -16.23 2.03 -27.18
N ALA A 556 -17.51 2.35 -27.40
CA ALA A 556 -17.95 3.72 -27.65
C ALA A 556 -17.55 4.68 -26.53
N LYS A 557 -17.65 4.22 -25.27
CA LYS A 557 -17.19 5.00 -24.12
C LYS A 557 -15.67 5.16 -24.11
N ILE A 558 -14.90 4.12 -24.43
CA ILE A 558 -13.43 4.21 -24.55
C ILE A 558 -13.04 5.23 -25.62
N VAL A 559 -13.64 5.16 -26.80
CA VAL A 559 -13.39 6.11 -27.90
C VAL A 559 -13.70 7.54 -27.45
N SER A 560 -14.79 7.74 -26.71
CA SER A 560 -15.14 9.04 -26.11
C SER A 560 -14.09 9.52 -25.11
N ASP A 561 -13.63 8.64 -24.20
CA ASP A 561 -12.62 8.95 -23.18
C ASP A 561 -11.28 9.36 -23.84
N VAL A 562 -10.82 8.59 -24.84
CA VAL A 562 -9.59 8.87 -25.60
C VAL A 562 -9.71 10.15 -26.42
N ARG A 563 -10.88 10.43 -27.00
CA ARG A 563 -11.15 11.67 -27.73
C ARG A 563 -11.10 12.88 -26.80
N ALA A 564 -11.72 12.78 -25.62
CA ALA A 564 -11.71 13.85 -24.62
C ALA A 564 -10.29 14.13 -24.10
N ALA A 565 -9.42 13.13 -24.09
CA ALA A 565 -8.00 13.29 -23.74
C ALA A 565 -7.11 13.77 -24.92
N GLU A 566 -7.68 13.97 -26.12
CA GLU A 566 -6.96 14.34 -27.36
C GLU A 566 -5.85 13.34 -27.74
N LYS A 567 -6.09 12.04 -27.52
CA LYS A 567 -5.09 10.97 -27.74
C LYS A 567 -5.35 10.06 -28.93
N LEU A 568 -6.37 10.34 -29.75
CA LEU A 568 -6.71 9.52 -30.92
C LEU A 568 -5.57 9.45 -31.97
N ASP A 569 -4.70 10.45 -32.01
CA ASP A 569 -3.58 10.55 -32.94
C ASP A 569 -2.24 10.10 -32.36
N SER A 570 -2.22 9.54 -31.14
CA SER A 570 -1.04 8.86 -30.61
C SER A 570 -0.63 7.71 -31.54
N THR A 571 0.67 7.62 -31.86
CA THR A 571 1.19 6.69 -32.86
C THR A 571 1.99 5.54 -32.25
N TYR A 572 1.59 4.32 -32.56
CA TYR A 572 2.17 3.11 -32.00
C TYR A 572 2.81 2.24 -33.09
N TRP A 573 3.82 1.47 -32.69
CA TRP A 573 4.42 0.41 -33.49
C TRP A 573 4.20 -0.93 -32.79
N VAL A 574 3.56 -1.86 -33.47
CA VAL A 574 3.26 -3.20 -32.94
C VAL A 574 3.59 -4.21 -34.03
N CYS A 575 4.40 -5.22 -33.71
CA CYS A 575 4.90 -6.16 -34.71
C CYS A 575 3.79 -6.86 -35.51
N ALA A 576 2.63 -7.13 -34.90
CA ALA A 576 1.47 -7.70 -35.59
C ALA A 576 0.96 -6.84 -36.77
N PHE A 577 1.01 -5.52 -36.65
CA PHE A 577 0.50 -4.57 -37.64
C PHE A 577 1.57 -4.00 -38.56
N SER A 578 2.78 -3.81 -38.03
CA SER A 578 3.89 -3.10 -38.69
C SER A 578 4.77 -4.00 -39.55
N ILE A 579 4.82 -5.31 -39.25
CA ILE A 579 5.51 -6.31 -40.08
C ILE A 579 4.61 -6.75 -41.22
N ASN A 580 5.21 -6.94 -42.40
CA ASN A 580 4.50 -7.55 -43.51
C ASN A 580 4.30 -9.04 -43.26
N GLN A 581 3.14 -9.41 -42.70
CA GLN A 581 2.78 -10.80 -42.41
C GLN A 581 2.76 -11.68 -43.68
N HIS A 582 2.61 -11.06 -44.86
CA HIS A 582 2.68 -11.75 -46.14
C HIS A 582 4.11 -12.06 -46.58
N ALA A 583 5.13 -11.32 -46.13
CA ALA A 583 6.53 -11.66 -46.41
C ALA A 583 7.10 -12.67 -45.40
N THR A 584 6.41 -12.89 -44.27
CA THR A 584 6.91 -13.72 -43.17
C THR A 584 6.15 -15.04 -43.01
N ILE A 585 4.89 -15.00 -42.59
CA ILE A 585 4.21 -16.18 -42.02
C ILE A 585 2.96 -16.64 -42.77
N CYS A 586 2.40 -15.83 -43.68
CA CYS A 586 1.01 -16.04 -44.10
C CYS A 586 0.69 -17.39 -44.80
N ASN A 587 1.66 -18.06 -45.44
CA ASN A 587 1.42 -19.30 -46.20
C ASN A 587 1.85 -20.59 -45.46
N SER A 588 2.40 -20.48 -44.25
CA SER A 588 2.97 -21.62 -43.52
C SER A 588 2.64 -21.54 -42.03
N LEU A 589 2.50 -22.72 -41.41
CA LEU A 589 2.33 -22.91 -39.96
C LEU A 589 3.64 -23.38 -39.29
N GLY A 590 4.75 -23.32 -40.02
CA GLY A 590 6.04 -23.88 -39.61
C GLY A 590 6.16 -25.37 -39.94
N GLN A 591 7.35 -25.93 -39.74
CA GLN A 591 7.62 -27.35 -39.96
C GLN A 591 6.96 -28.18 -38.84
N SER A 592 6.13 -29.16 -39.23
CA SER A 592 5.49 -30.07 -38.28
C SER A 592 6.57 -30.95 -37.63
N PRO A 593 6.63 -31.01 -36.28
CA PRO A 593 7.42 -32.02 -35.58
C PRO A 593 6.92 -33.45 -35.88
N PRO A 594 7.67 -34.49 -35.49
CA PRO A 594 7.19 -35.88 -35.57
C PRO A 594 5.90 -36.06 -34.78
N ARG A 595 4.93 -36.78 -35.35
CA ARG A 595 3.64 -37.07 -34.69
C ARG A 595 3.85 -37.78 -33.36
N ASP A 596 2.87 -37.62 -32.46
CA ASP A 596 2.84 -38.24 -31.13
C ASP A 596 3.95 -37.78 -30.17
N THR A 597 4.61 -36.66 -30.46
CA THR A 597 5.54 -35.99 -29.55
C THR A 597 4.88 -34.82 -28.82
N ALA A 598 5.38 -34.48 -27.62
CA ALA A 598 4.94 -33.27 -26.91
C ALA A 598 5.13 -32.00 -27.76
N ALA A 599 6.20 -31.96 -28.56
CA ALA A 599 6.47 -30.89 -29.51
C ALA A 599 5.39 -30.80 -30.60
N TRP A 600 4.91 -31.93 -31.13
CA TRP A 600 3.81 -31.95 -32.09
C TRP A 600 2.51 -31.44 -31.48
N THR A 601 2.17 -31.86 -30.26
CA THR A 601 0.97 -31.37 -29.57
C THR A 601 1.02 -29.86 -29.35
N ALA A 602 2.18 -29.32 -28.96
CA ALA A 602 2.38 -27.88 -28.81
C ALA A 602 2.30 -27.14 -30.16
N TRP A 603 2.87 -27.72 -31.23
CA TRP A 603 2.79 -27.17 -32.59
C TRP A 603 1.36 -27.19 -33.13
N ASP A 604 0.64 -28.31 -32.98
CA ASP A 604 -0.74 -28.46 -33.45
C ASP A 604 -1.67 -27.45 -32.77
N ARG A 605 -1.51 -27.27 -31.46
CA ARG A 605 -2.23 -26.25 -30.69
C ARG A 605 -1.98 -24.84 -31.23
N LYS A 606 -0.73 -24.49 -31.56
CA LYS A 606 -0.35 -23.19 -32.14
C LYS A 606 -0.82 -23.02 -33.60
N SER A 607 -1.21 -24.10 -34.26
CA SER A 607 -1.67 -24.11 -35.65
C SER A 607 -3.19 -23.91 -35.79
N ARG A 608 -3.88 -23.75 -34.67
CA ARG A 608 -5.35 -23.70 -34.57
C ARG A 608 -5.81 -22.42 -33.87
N ASP A 609 -6.96 -21.94 -34.29
CA ASP A 609 -7.66 -20.84 -33.62
C ASP A 609 -8.02 -21.22 -32.19
N SER A 610 -7.68 -20.37 -31.23
CA SER A 610 -7.86 -20.65 -29.79
C SER A 610 -9.32 -20.69 -29.34
N VAL A 611 -10.23 -20.15 -30.16
CA VAL A 611 -11.67 -20.08 -29.90
C VAL A 611 -12.40 -21.21 -30.61
N THR A 612 -12.20 -21.34 -31.93
CA THR A 612 -12.93 -22.31 -32.75
C THR A 612 -12.27 -23.70 -32.80
N GLY A 613 -10.97 -23.80 -32.53
CA GLY A 613 -10.19 -25.04 -32.65
C GLY A 613 -9.87 -25.45 -34.11
N GLU A 614 -10.33 -24.65 -35.08
CA GLU A 614 -10.07 -24.88 -36.50
C GLU A 614 -8.62 -24.51 -36.84
N ARG A 615 -8.02 -25.23 -37.80
CA ARG A 615 -6.67 -24.87 -38.28
C ARG A 615 -6.73 -23.58 -39.08
N TYR A 616 -5.71 -22.73 -38.91
CA TYR A 616 -5.65 -21.50 -39.68
C TYR A 616 -5.48 -21.78 -41.18
N PRO A 617 -6.23 -21.11 -42.06
CA PRO A 617 -6.09 -21.28 -43.49
C PRO A 617 -4.76 -20.66 -43.97
N PRO A 618 -3.96 -21.38 -44.76
CA PRO A 618 -2.77 -20.80 -45.38
C PRO A 618 -3.17 -19.80 -46.46
N CYS A 619 -2.47 -18.67 -46.54
CA CYS A 619 -2.67 -17.68 -47.59
C CYS A 619 -2.03 -18.13 -48.91
N CYS A 620 -2.75 -17.92 -50.02
CA CYS A 620 -2.29 -18.24 -51.38
C CYS A 620 -1.68 -17.05 -52.15
N CYS A 621 -1.23 -16.00 -51.44
CA CYS A 621 -0.54 -14.89 -52.09
C CYS A 621 0.83 -15.30 -52.65
N ARG A 622 1.35 -14.53 -53.61
CA ARG A 622 2.66 -14.72 -54.22
C ARG A 622 3.74 -13.80 -53.63
N GLU A 623 3.49 -13.21 -52.46
CA GLU A 623 4.48 -12.40 -51.75
C GLU A 623 5.71 -13.26 -51.41
N PRO A 624 6.92 -12.86 -51.83
CA PRO A 624 8.15 -13.59 -51.53
C PRO A 624 8.37 -13.76 -50.03
N LYS A 625 8.83 -14.94 -49.61
CA LYS A 625 9.15 -15.20 -48.19
C LYS A 625 10.58 -14.84 -47.90
N THR A 626 10.75 -13.84 -47.05
CA THR A 626 12.07 -13.26 -46.75
C THR A 626 12.73 -13.86 -45.52
N SER A 627 12.11 -14.86 -44.88
CA SER A 627 12.60 -15.44 -43.61
C SER A 627 13.97 -16.12 -43.73
N GLN A 628 14.41 -16.46 -44.95
CA GLN A 628 15.70 -17.11 -45.21
C GLN A 628 16.77 -16.12 -45.70
N ASP A 629 16.39 -14.88 -46.03
CA ASP A 629 17.30 -13.85 -46.55
C ASP A 629 17.56 -12.80 -45.47
N TYR A 630 18.77 -12.79 -44.92
CA TYR A 630 19.16 -11.89 -43.84
C TYR A 630 19.00 -10.40 -44.21
N VAL A 631 19.24 -10.04 -45.48
CA VAL A 631 19.26 -8.65 -45.94
C VAL A 631 17.84 -8.09 -46.02
N VAL A 632 16.88 -8.87 -46.50
CA VAL A 632 15.48 -8.40 -46.67
C VAL A 632 14.52 -8.82 -45.56
N CYS A 633 14.88 -9.77 -44.69
CA CYS A 633 14.03 -10.21 -43.57
C CYS A 633 13.64 -9.04 -42.65
N GLU A 634 12.36 -8.83 -42.35
CA GLU A 634 11.97 -7.70 -41.48
C GLU A 634 12.20 -7.99 -39.98
N VAL A 635 12.16 -9.26 -39.58
CA VAL A 635 12.17 -9.67 -38.17
C VAL A 635 13.55 -9.52 -37.53
N ASN A 636 14.63 -9.58 -38.31
CA ASN A 636 16.00 -9.40 -37.81
C ASN A 636 16.45 -7.92 -37.76
N LYS A 637 15.56 -6.96 -38.01
CA LYS A 637 15.86 -5.51 -38.11
C LYS A 637 15.36 -4.69 -36.93
N PHE A 638 14.85 -5.33 -35.88
CA PHE A 638 14.22 -4.62 -34.77
C PHE A 638 15.23 -3.71 -34.06
N ASP A 639 16.46 -4.18 -33.83
CA ASP A 639 17.55 -3.39 -33.24
C ASP A 639 17.79 -2.08 -34.00
N THR A 640 18.08 -2.17 -35.30
CA THR A 640 18.34 -1.01 -36.14
C THR A 640 17.10 -0.13 -36.31
N MET A 641 15.90 -0.73 -36.34
CA MET A 641 14.65 0.03 -36.38
C MET A 641 14.46 0.84 -35.10
N MET A 642 14.68 0.26 -33.92
CA MET A 642 14.61 0.95 -32.63
C MET A 642 15.63 2.09 -32.54
N GLU A 643 16.86 1.85 -33.00
CA GLU A 643 17.90 2.89 -33.07
C GLU A 643 17.50 4.04 -34.00
N LEU A 644 16.83 3.75 -35.13
CA LEU A 644 16.32 4.80 -36.01
C LEU A 644 15.17 5.58 -35.37
N LEU A 645 14.32 4.94 -34.57
CA LEU A 645 13.23 5.62 -33.86
C LEU A 645 13.76 6.62 -32.83
N THR A 646 14.81 6.29 -32.08
CA THR A 646 15.41 7.24 -31.11
C THR A 646 15.92 8.51 -31.77
N ARG A 647 16.38 8.41 -33.03
CA ARG A 647 16.87 9.55 -33.83
C ARG A 647 15.74 10.34 -34.50
N ARG A 648 14.64 9.68 -34.88
CA ARG A 648 13.54 10.30 -35.65
C ARG A 648 12.47 10.97 -34.80
N VAL A 649 12.31 10.55 -33.54
CA VAL A 649 11.27 11.09 -32.65
C VAL A 649 11.83 12.25 -31.84
N ALA A 650 11.40 13.48 -32.13
CA ALA A 650 11.94 14.71 -31.55
C ALA A 650 11.89 14.75 -30.00
N ASN A 651 10.88 14.13 -29.39
CA ASN A 651 10.70 14.08 -27.93
C ASN A 651 11.14 12.75 -27.31
N GLY A 652 11.89 11.93 -28.06
CA GLY A 652 12.25 10.56 -27.68
C GLY A 652 11.10 9.56 -27.91
N VAL A 653 11.47 8.35 -28.34
CA VAL A 653 10.55 7.20 -28.40
C VAL A 653 10.44 6.58 -27.01
N ALA A 654 9.27 6.03 -26.67
CA ALA A 654 9.07 5.23 -25.47
C ALA A 654 8.74 3.78 -25.82
N GLN A 655 8.95 2.86 -24.89
CA GLN A 655 8.58 1.46 -25.02
C GLN A 655 7.44 1.13 -24.05
N LEU A 656 6.37 0.52 -24.56
CA LEU A 656 5.27 -0.04 -23.79
C LEU A 656 5.41 -1.56 -23.77
N VAL A 657 5.62 -2.16 -22.60
CA VAL A 657 5.65 -3.61 -22.39
C VAL A 657 4.28 -4.04 -21.89
N VAL A 658 3.54 -4.76 -22.73
CA VAL A 658 2.19 -5.24 -22.40
C VAL A 658 2.28 -6.62 -21.75
N VAL A 659 1.93 -6.65 -20.47
CA VAL A 659 2.03 -7.84 -19.64
C VAL A 659 0.64 -8.41 -19.39
N ASP A 660 0.41 -9.61 -19.87
CA ASP A 660 -0.80 -10.39 -19.62
C ASP A 660 -0.83 -10.95 -18.19
N PRO A 661 -1.98 -11.49 -17.73
CA PRO A 661 -2.07 -12.06 -16.39
C PRO A 661 -1.07 -13.16 -16.06
N GLY A 662 -0.56 -13.88 -17.07
CA GLY A 662 0.47 -14.92 -16.90
C GLY A 662 1.90 -14.39 -16.92
N PHE A 663 2.12 -13.11 -17.21
CA PHE A 663 3.45 -12.49 -17.34
C PHE A 663 4.36 -13.14 -18.40
N ASP A 664 3.80 -13.86 -19.36
CA ASP A 664 4.56 -14.69 -20.30
C ASP A 664 5.47 -13.85 -21.21
N VAL A 665 5.13 -12.58 -21.44
CA VAL A 665 5.97 -11.64 -22.20
C VAL A 665 7.39 -11.51 -21.62
N LEU A 666 7.54 -11.61 -20.29
CA LEU A 666 8.84 -11.49 -19.62
C LEU A 666 9.68 -12.77 -19.71
N TYR A 667 9.07 -13.89 -20.09
CA TYR A 667 9.73 -15.19 -20.27
C TYR A 667 9.90 -15.53 -21.75
N ARG A 668 9.61 -14.62 -22.66
CA ARG A 668 9.74 -14.85 -24.10
C ARG A 668 10.99 -14.18 -24.64
N ALA A 669 11.91 -14.99 -25.19
CA ALA A 669 13.22 -14.52 -25.63
C ALA A 669 13.12 -13.30 -26.55
N TRP A 670 12.29 -13.36 -27.60
CA TRP A 670 12.08 -12.24 -28.53
C TRP A 670 11.54 -10.96 -27.87
N CYS A 671 10.64 -11.08 -26.90
CA CYS A 671 10.11 -9.92 -26.17
C CYS A 671 11.17 -9.33 -25.24
N VAL A 672 11.95 -10.19 -24.56
CA VAL A 672 13.06 -9.73 -23.74
C VAL A 672 14.17 -9.11 -24.58
N ALA A 673 14.41 -9.58 -25.80
CA ALA A 673 15.35 -8.96 -26.73
C ALA A 673 14.97 -7.51 -27.05
N GLU A 674 13.68 -7.23 -27.27
CA GLU A 674 13.19 -5.86 -27.47
C GLU A 674 13.39 -5.00 -26.21
N ILE A 675 13.23 -5.57 -25.01
CA ILE A 675 13.48 -4.86 -23.74
C ILE A 675 14.97 -4.61 -23.53
N VAL A 676 15.83 -5.58 -23.85
CA VAL A 676 17.30 -5.46 -23.83
C VAL A 676 17.73 -4.31 -24.72
N GLU A 677 17.27 -4.31 -25.96
CA GLU A 677 17.64 -3.30 -26.95
C GLU A 677 17.12 -1.91 -26.54
N GLY A 678 15.88 -1.82 -26.04
CA GLY A 678 15.35 -0.59 -25.47
C GLY A 678 16.21 -0.05 -24.33
N ASN A 679 16.67 -0.93 -23.43
CA ASN A 679 17.55 -0.54 -22.33
C ASN A 679 18.92 -0.05 -22.84
N ILE A 680 19.53 -0.74 -23.81
CA ILE A 680 20.80 -0.34 -24.44
C ILE A 680 20.70 1.06 -25.05
N LEU A 681 19.60 1.32 -25.76
CA LEU A 681 19.35 2.59 -26.42
C LEU A 681 18.86 3.70 -25.46
N GLY A 682 18.65 3.38 -24.17
CA GLY A 682 18.12 4.33 -23.19
C GLY A 682 16.67 4.72 -23.42
N ILE A 683 15.90 3.91 -24.16
CA ILE A 683 14.47 4.11 -24.40
C ILE A 683 13.70 3.91 -23.08
N PRO A 684 12.92 4.90 -22.62
CA PRO A 684 12.10 4.73 -21.42
C PRO A 684 11.05 3.62 -21.61
N ALA A 685 11.15 2.56 -20.82
CA ALA A 685 10.19 1.46 -20.82
C ALA A 685 9.13 1.62 -19.74
N ARG A 686 7.86 1.38 -20.09
CA ARG A 686 6.71 1.34 -19.18
C ARG A 686 6.07 -0.03 -19.24
N ILE A 687 5.81 -0.61 -18.08
CA ILE A 687 5.10 -1.89 -17.96
C ILE A 687 3.62 -1.61 -17.71
N SER A 688 2.75 -2.19 -18.53
CA SER A 688 1.30 -2.13 -18.36
C SER A 688 0.79 -3.51 -17.96
N VAL A 689 0.08 -3.57 -16.83
CA VAL A 689 -0.42 -4.83 -16.24
C VAL A 689 -1.94 -4.88 -16.17
N PHE A 690 -2.49 -6.09 -16.12
CA PHE A 690 -3.92 -6.30 -16.08
C PHE A 690 -4.57 -5.73 -14.81
N SER A 691 -4.11 -6.15 -13.64
CA SER A 691 -4.58 -5.65 -12.34
C SER A 691 -3.47 -5.77 -11.30
N ARG A 692 -3.68 -5.19 -10.11
CA ARG A 692 -2.77 -5.32 -8.97
C ARG A 692 -2.78 -6.73 -8.42
N ASP A 693 -3.96 -7.33 -8.26
CA ASP A 693 -4.11 -8.68 -7.70
C ASP A 693 -3.30 -9.73 -8.47
N VAL A 694 -3.31 -9.63 -9.80
CA VAL A 694 -2.59 -10.56 -10.68
C VAL A 694 -1.07 -10.42 -10.57
N VAL A 695 -0.57 -9.22 -10.25
CA VAL A 695 0.84 -8.99 -9.96
C VAL A 695 1.24 -9.67 -8.66
N ASP A 696 0.41 -9.55 -7.62
CA ASP A 696 0.65 -10.18 -6.32
C ASP A 696 0.63 -11.71 -6.42
N GLU A 697 -0.31 -12.27 -7.18
CA GLU A 697 -0.42 -13.70 -7.46
C GLU A 697 0.84 -14.26 -8.16
N ASN A 698 1.50 -13.47 -9.00
CA ASN A 698 2.68 -13.87 -9.76
C ASN A 698 4.00 -13.37 -9.14
N TYR A 699 3.96 -12.75 -7.96
CA TYR A 699 5.13 -12.11 -7.35
C TYR A 699 6.34 -13.05 -7.23
N GLU A 700 6.12 -14.28 -6.77
CA GLU A 700 7.20 -15.26 -6.59
C GLU A 700 7.91 -15.54 -7.93
N ARG A 701 7.13 -15.85 -8.97
CA ARG A 701 7.63 -16.08 -10.33
C ARG A 701 8.42 -14.87 -10.83
N LEU A 702 7.87 -13.67 -10.69
CA LEU A 702 8.51 -12.43 -11.14
C LEU A 702 9.79 -12.08 -10.37
N SER A 703 9.84 -12.40 -9.09
CA SER A 703 11.01 -12.12 -8.25
C SER A 703 12.24 -12.97 -8.63
N LEU A 704 12.00 -14.07 -9.34
CA LEU A 704 13.01 -15.01 -9.84
C LEU A 704 13.29 -14.82 -11.34
N LEU A 705 12.80 -13.73 -11.94
CA LEU A 705 12.97 -13.46 -13.36
C LEU A 705 14.46 -13.37 -13.74
N ASP A 706 14.89 -14.28 -14.62
CA ASP A 706 16.21 -14.34 -15.24
C ASP A 706 16.03 -14.54 -16.76
N VAL A 707 16.70 -13.73 -17.58
CA VAL A 707 16.68 -13.86 -19.05
C VAL A 707 17.17 -15.24 -19.52
N ARG A 708 18.01 -15.92 -18.74
CA ARG A 708 18.47 -17.29 -19.00
C ARG A 708 17.33 -18.31 -18.98
N ASP A 709 16.21 -18.00 -18.31
CA ASP A 709 15.04 -18.87 -18.23
C ASP A 709 14.01 -18.57 -19.34
N CYS A 710 14.29 -17.62 -20.23
CA CYS A 710 13.40 -17.31 -21.34
C CYS A 710 13.25 -18.48 -22.32
N GLU A 711 12.07 -18.58 -22.91
CA GLU A 711 11.70 -19.56 -23.92
C GLU A 711 11.79 -18.97 -25.34
N ALA A 712 12.28 -19.78 -26.28
CA ALA A 712 12.25 -19.50 -27.70
C ALA A 712 11.78 -20.74 -28.46
N SER A 713 11.02 -20.55 -29.55
CA SER A 713 10.64 -21.67 -30.42
C SER A 713 11.86 -22.31 -31.11
N VAL A 714 12.95 -21.53 -31.28
CA VAL A 714 14.23 -21.97 -31.83
C VAL A 714 15.33 -21.59 -30.84
N GLN A 715 16.09 -22.57 -30.35
CA GLN A 715 17.09 -22.36 -29.31
C GLN A 715 18.20 -21.36 -29.73
N SER A 716 18.56 -21.36 -31.02
CA SER A 716 19.56 -20.41 -31.56
C SER A 716 19.15 -18.94 -31.38
N ASP A 717 17.84 -18.63 -31.37
CA ASP A 717 17.36 -17.27 -31.14
C ASP A 717 17.69 -16.81 -29.71
N LYS A 718 17.50 -17.70 -28.73
CA LYS A 718 17.84 -17.43 -27.34
C LYS A 718 19.35 -17.21 -27.17
N ASP A 719 20.16 -18.05 -27.77
CA ASP A 719 21.62 -17.96 -27.68
C ASP A 719 22.12 -16.65 -28.31
N MET A 720 21.53 -16.25 -29.45
CA MET A 720 21.79 -14.95 -30.08
C MET A 720 21.45 -13.79 -29.14
N ILE A 721 20.29 -13.81 -28.48
CA ILE A 721 19.86 -12.73 -27.57
C ILE A 721 20.78 -12.64 -26.37
N ILE A 722 21.12 -13.77 -25.75
CA ILE A 722 22.04 -13.82 -24.60
C ILE A 722 23.40 -13.23 -24.99
N SER A 723 23.90 -13.52 -26.19
CA SER A 723 25.19 -13.00 -26.66
C SER A 723 25.24 -11.48 -26.87
N LYS A 724 24.09 -10.78 -26.96
CA LYS A 724 24.05 -9.31 -27.08
C LYS A 724 24.21 -8.60 -25.73
N ILE A 725 23.95 -9.31 -24.64
CA ILE A 725 23.94 -8.76 -23.28
C ILE A 725 25.37 -8.80 -22.72
N ALA A 726 25.98 -7.62 -22.49
CA ALA A 726 27.34 -7.54 -21.98
C ALA A 726 27.51 -8.12 -20.57
N ASP A 727 26.54 -7.86 -19.69
CA ASP A 727 26.50 -8.42 -18.35
C ASP A 727 25.06 -8.86 -18.03
N ILE A 728 24.85 -10.18 -18.03
CA ILE A 728 23.52 -10.79 -17.85
C ILE A 728 22.97 -10.48 -16.46
N ASP A 729 23.82 -10.45 -15.43
CA ASP A 729 23.37 -10.24 -14.05
C ASP A 729 22.96 -8.78 -13.82
N VAL A 730 23.68 -7.83 -14.42
CA VAL A 730 23.30 -6.41 -14.43
C VAL A 730 22.02 -6.18 -15.22
N PHE A 731 21.85 -6.85 -16.36
CA PHE A 731 20.61 -6.76 -17.13
C PHE A 731 19.41 -7.32 -16.36
N ASN A 732 19.54 -8.51 -15.76
CA ASN A 732 18.49 -9.10 -14.93
C ASN A 732 18.12 -8.19 -13.75
N LEU A 733 19.10 -7.54 -13.12
CA LEU A 733 18.83 -6.51 -12.12
C LEU A 733 17.98 -5.37 -12.69
N ARG A 734 18.27 -4.90 -13.90
CA ARG A 734 17.51 -3.82 -14.54
C ARG A 734 16.11 -4.26 -14.95
N LEU A 735 15.95 -5.47 -15.46
CA LEU A 735 14.66 -6.06 -15.79
C LEU A 735 13.78 -6.21 -14.52
N GLN A 736 14.37 -6.68 -13.42
CA GLN A 736 13.70 -6.69 -12.12
C GLN A 736 13.41 -5.27 -11.60
N GLN A 737 14.23 -4.27 -11.89
CA GLN A 737 13.92 -2.87 -11.56
C GLN A 737 12.75 -2.31 -12.38
N LEU A 738 12.63 -2.66 -13.66
CA LEU A 738 11.47 -2.28 -14.48
C LEU A 738 10.17 -2.82 -13.86
N VAL A 739 10.21 -4.04 -13.32
CA VAL A 739 9.09 -4.65 -12.60
C VAL A 739 8.90 -4.05 -11.22
N PHE A 740 9.94 -4.02 -10.36
CA PHE A 740 9.85 -3.81 -8.91
C PHE A 740 10.36 -2.45 -8.35
N SER A 741 10.93 -1.55 -9.17
CA SER A 741 11.53 -0.31 -8.64
C SER A 741 10.53 0.78 -8.27
N ALA A 742 11.01 1.85 -7.60
CA ALA A 742 10.17 2.98 -7.19
C ALA A 742 9.70 3.87 -8.36
N GLN A 743 10.32 3.74 -9.53
CA GLN A 743 9.86 4.29 -10.81
C GLN A 743 9.17 3.23 -11.69
N GLY A 744 9.25 1.96 -11.28
CA GLY A 744 8.51 0.85 -11.85
C GLY A 744 7.16 0.64 -11.15
N LEU A 745 6.53 -0.50 -11.43
CA LEU A 745 5.13 -0.78 -11.10
C LEU A 745 4.78 -0.62 -9.59
N PHE A 746 5.71 -0.87 -8.66
CA PHE A 746 5.42 -0.96 -7.22
C PHE A 746 5.76 0.30 -6.40
N GLY A 747 6.43 1.30 -6.99
CA GLY A 747 6.91 2.48 -6.26
C GLY A 747 5.83 3.35 -5.64
N SER A 748 4.70 3.45 -6.34
CA SER A 748 3.50 4.17 -5.90
C SER A 748 2.56 3.30 -5.08
N TRP A 749 2.75 1.97 -5.05
CA TRP A 749 1.75 1.01 -4.57
C TRP A 749 1.96 0.55 -3.13
N LEU A 750 3.20 0.47 -2.64
CA LEU A 750 3.49 -0.21 -1.37
C LEU A 750 3.12 0.59 -0.11
N ASP A 751 2.15 0.08 0.65
CA ASP A 751 1.78 0.60 1.97
C ASP A 751 2.68 0.04 3.12
N GLY A 752 2.39 0.41 4.38
CA GLY A 752 3.14 -0.07 5.53
C GLY A 752 3.08 -1.59 5.77
N ILE A 753 1.98 -2.25 5.41
CA ILE A 753 1.76 -3.70 5.53
C ILE A 753 2.48 -4.45 4.41
N GLU A 754 2.31 -4.02 3.17
CA GLU A 754 2.90 -4.66 1.99
C GLU A 754 4.43 -4.61 2.05
N ARG A 755 5.00 -3.50 2.55
CA ARG A 755 6.44 -3.43 2.87
C ARG A 755 6.86 -4.48 3.89
N SER A 756 6.08 -4.71 4.94
CA SER A 756 6.38 -5.74 5.94
C SER A 756 6.22 -7.15 5.38
N LYS A 757 5.26 -7.40 4.47
CA LYS A 757 5.17 -8.67 3.71
C LYS A 757 6.42 -8.91 2.87
N HIS A 758 6.92 -7.90 2.17
CA HIS A 758 8.14 -8.02 1.37
C HIS A 758 9.36 -8.33 2.24
N VAL A 759 9.49 -7.65 3.39
CA VAL A 759 10.54 -7.95 4.37
C VAL A 759 10.40 -9.39 4.87
N ALA A 760 9.19 -9.86 5.19
CA ALA A 760 8.93 -11.23 5.63
C ALA A 760 9.38 -12.28 4.60
N THR A 761 9.03 -12.07 3.33
CA THR A 761 9.43 -12.96 2.24
C THR A 761 10.94 -13.03 2.12
N ILE A 762 11.63 -11.88 2.24
CA ILE A 762 13.10 -11.83 2.25
C ILE A 762 13.69 -12.55 3.46
N VAL A 763 13.09 -12.42 4.65
CA VAL A 763 13.54 -13.15 5.85
C VAL A 763 13.33 -14.66 5.68
N LYS A 764 12.13 -15.09 5.25
CA LYS A 764 11.77 -16.51 5.07
C LYS A 764 12.70 -17.21 4.08
N ARG A 765 12.94 -16.61 2.90
CA ARG A 765 13.87 -17.17 1.91
C ARG A 765 15.30 -17.27 2.45
N SER A 766 15.73 -16.29 3.24
CA SER A 766 17.07 -16.26 3.83
C SER A 766 17.22 -17.35 4.88
N THR A 767 16.22 -17.54 5.73
CA THR A 767 16.19 -18.62 6.72
C THR A 767 16.26 -19.99 6.04
N GLN A 768 15.43 -20.23 5.02
CA GLN A 768 15.45 -21.48 4.25
C GLN A 768 16.81 -21.71 3.56
N SER A 769 17.40 -20.66 2.99
CA SER A 769 18.72 -20.71 2.35
C SER A 769 19.84 -20.98 3.34
N LEU A 770 19.72 -20.51 4.59
CA LEU A 770 20.67 -20.78 5.66
C LEU A 770 20.56 -22.23 6.14
N GLU A 771 19.35 -22.75 6.33
CA GLU A 771 19.12 -24.15 6.71
C GLU A 771 19.65 -25.14 5.66
N LEU A 772 19.54 -24.81 4.37
CA LEU A 772 20.07 -25.65 3.28
C LEU A 772 21.61 -25.65 3.21
N VAL A 773 22.27 -24.58 3.63
CA VAL A 773 23.74 -24.52 3.71
C VAL A 773 24.24 -25.24 4.95
N ASP A 774 23.53 -25.09 6.07
CA ASP A 774 23.89 -25.74 7.33
C ASP A 774 23.73 -27.27 7.24
N LYS A 775 22.78 -27.77 6.42
CA LYS A 775 22.68 -29.20 6.07
C LYS A 775 23.77 -29.71 5.13
N LYS A 776 24.50 -28.83 4.44
CA LYS A 776 25.57 -29.17 3.48
C LYS A 776 26.98 -29.01 4.06
N MET A 777 27.16 -28.41 5.24
CA MET A 777 28.47 -28.28 5.90
C MET A 777 28.57 -29.25 7.10
N PRO A 778 29.71 -29.92 7.33
CA PRO A 778 29.93 -30.66 8.56
C PRO A 778 29.93 -29.69 9.75
N LYS A 779 29.22 -30.07 10.80
CA LYS A 779 28.96 -29.31 12.03
C LYS A 779 30.21 -28.58 12.56
N ILE A 780 30.21 -27.25 12.51
CA ILE A 780 31.04 -26.43 13.40
C ILE A 780 30.18 -26.08 14.62
N CYS A 781 30.57 -26.64 15.76
CA CYS A 781 29.76 -26.94 16.94
C CYS A 781 29.41 -25.75 17.86
N CYS A 782 29.40 -24.48 17.41
CA CYS A 782 29.31 -23.35 18.35
C CYS A 782 27.97 -22.61 18.41
N PHE A 783 26.97 -22.89 17.56
CA PHE A 783 25.79 -22.00 17.46
C PHE A 783 24.43 -22.59 17.88
N ARG A 784 24.36 -23.89 18.20
CA ARG A 784 23.07 -24.58 18.45
C ARG A 784 22.37 -24.17 19.76
N ARG A 785 23.08 -23.55 20.72
CA ARG A 785 22.54 -23.23 22.05
C ARG A 785 21.58 -22.03 22.09
N SER A 786 21.45 -21.25 21.00
CA SER A 786 20.52 -20.11 20.92
C SER A 786 19.19 -20.43 20.21
N LEU A 787 19.06 -21.61 19.59
CA LEU A 787 17.96 -21.92 18.66
C LEU A 787 16.85 -22.80 19.25
N SER A 788 17.09 -23.53 20.34
CA SER A 788 16.06 -24.35 21.01
C SER A 788 15.76 -23.75 22.39
N GLY A 789 14.64 -23.06 22.51
CA GLY A 789 14.12 -22.52 23.77
C GLY A 789 13.51 -23.58 24.69
N ASP A 790 14.19 -24.72 24.89
CA ASP A 790 13.79 -25.72 25.89
C ASP A 790 14.60 -25.50 27.17
N TRP A 791 13.92 -24.97 28.19
CA TRP A 791 14.38 -25.04 29.58
C TRP A 791 13.66 -26.22 30.24
N SER A 792 14.27 -27.39 30.20
CA SER A 792 13.93 -28.49 31.13
C SER A 792 15.20 -29.22 31.54
N GLU A 793 15.38 -29.33 32.85
CA GLU A 793 16.45 -30.03 33.55
C GLU A 793 16.61 -31.48 33.09
N SER A 794 17.86 -31.92 32.90
CA SER A 794 18.43 -33.05 33.64
C SER A 794 19.86 -33.31 33.20
N ALA A 795 20.76 -33.38 34.18
CA ALA A 795 22.12 -33.84 34.05
C ALA A 795 22.16 -35.36 33.82
N SER A 796 23.06 -35.81 32.93
CA SER A 796 23.91 -36.98 33.18
C SER A 796 24.98 -37.05 32.10
N GLU A 797 26.22 -37.08 32.56
CA GLU A 797 27.44 -37.32 31.80
C GLU A 797 27.42 -38.67 31.09
N SER A 798 27.94 -38.71 29.86
CA SER A 798 28.67 -39.88 29.38
C SER A 798 29.66 -39.43 28.31
N GLU A 799 30.93 -39.45 28.71
CA GLU A 799 32.09 -39.44 27.84
C GLU A 799 31.96 -40.51 26.77
N THR A 800 32.34 -40.21 25.52
CA THR A 800 33.26 -41.07 24.76
C THR A 800 33.69 -40.40 23.45
N SER A 801 35.01 -40.50 23.27
CA SER A 801 35.83 -40.30 22.09
C SER A 801 35.18 -40.42 20.71
N CYS A 802 35.58 -39.54 19.79
CA CYS A 802 36.16 -39.98 18.52
C CYS A 802 37.06 -38.92 17.88
N SER A 803 38.30 -39.35 17.68
CA SER A 803 39.36 -38.79 16.87
C SER A 803 39.03 -38.82 15.37
N SER A 804 39.71 -37.94 14.62
CA SER A 804 40.11 -38.09 13.21
C SER A 804 39.03 -38.32 12.14
N ALA A 805 38.68 -37.25 11.42
CA ALA A 805 38.82 -37.11 9.96
C ALA A 805 38.36 -35.71 9.52
#